data_AF-A0A2W0A8U0-F1
#
_entry.id   AF-A0A2W0A8U0-F1
#
_cell.length_a   1.000
_cell.length_b   1.000
_cell.length_c   1.000
_cell.angle_alpha   90.00
_cell.angle_beta   90.00
_cell.angle_gamma   90.00
#
_symmetry.space_group_name_H-M   'P 1'
#
loop_
_entity.id
_entity.type
_entity.pdbx_description
1 polymer ?
#
loop_
_entity_poly.entity_id
_entity_poly.type
_entity_poly.pdbx_seq_one_letter_code
_entity_poly.pdbx_strand_id
1 'polypeptide(L)'
;DHDGYLDLYIANGYISGPETAALDKGDLSSFFWRQLVAKSPPNPTPSLNYEQGWNAINELIRSDSSWSGRERNVFYANNHDGTFSEVSGTVGLDLLEDSRSFALADLDQDGRLEVVLKNRNAPQLRIMRNAMKELGHSIAFRLRGQKSNRDAIGAAVTVEAEAHRQTKYLQAGSGFLSQHSKELFFGVGKVQRTIHALIRWPSGLTQVFERLPVDHRIEIQEGSKDFLARPFRDSPPSYRQAGEPQKPELLPSSAETWLIEPLSAPEFSLPDFAGNMRDLRSFRGGTLLLHFWATASPPCREQLRLLQHYQATLTTNGLHILGINVDDPGDRQAARSLAAKEGLGFPNLLATPEAAGIYNIIYRYLFDRRRDLPIPVSLLLDKDGMIVKVYQGAVHPERLVEDLRLVPSTPAVRRALPLGGVLYQGAFQRNDFTYGVAMFQRGYLEQAAVSFKQVIAAKPQEPEAYYNLGTLYLRRNAFPDARQYLEQTLKLRPNYPEAWNNLGMLAAEEGRTDEAIRNFKQSLLLKPGYAIALVNLGNIYRRQGAFAEAEELLRRALEISPDDPEVNYSLGMLYARQDQLEQAARYLEKAVTLRPDYPDALNNLAVLFVRERRNSDAEERFKTCIRVAPEFDQAYLNLARLYVILEEKQKAKEVLLELLQQQPQHKVAQKELEMLQ
;
A
#
# COMPACT_ATOMS: atom_id res chain seq x y z
N ASP A 1 28.07 -27.63 16.01
CA ASP A 1 28.77 -28.54 16.94
C ASP A 1 30.05 -29.21 16.36
N HIS A 2 30.44 -28.88 15.12
CA HIS A 2 31.60 -29.43 14.42
C HIS A 2 31.46 -30.91 14.00
N ASP A 3 30.25 -31.44 13.97
CA ASP A 3 29.97 -32.81 13.52
C ASP A 3 30.17 -33.01 12.00
N GLY A 4 30.22 -31.93 11.23
CA GLY A 4 30.41 -31.97 9.77
C GLY A 4 29.11 -31.97 8.96
N TYR A 5 27.96 -31.91 9.62
CA TYR A 5 26.65 -31.73 9.01
C TYR A 5 26.24 -30.26 9.05
N LEU A 6 25.34 -29.86 8.13
CA LEU A 6 24.81 -28.50 8.09
C LEU A 6 23.49 -28.46 8.85
N ASP A 7 23.46 -27.63 9.88
CA ASP A 7 22.25 -27.16 10.54
C ASP A 7 21.58 -26.06 9.70
N LEU A 8 20.28 -25.86 9.90
CA LEU A 8 19.51 -24.83 9.21
C LEU A 8 19.11 -23.72 10.19
N TYR A 9 19.55 -22.50 9.91
CA TYR A 9 19.11 -21.31 10.61
C TYR A 9 18.24 -20.44 9.70
N ILE A 10 17.06 -20.05 10.19
CA ILE A 10 16.11 -19.20 9.49
C ILE A 10 15.94 -17.91 10.28
N ALA A 11 16.48 -16.82 9.74
CA ALA A 11 16.15 -15.48 10.20
C ALA A 11 14.73 -15.14 9.74
N ASN A 12 13.79 -15.02 10.68
CA ASN A 12 12.38 -14.85 10.38
C ASN A 12 12.00 -13.37 10.40
N GLY A 13 11.21 -12.97 9.40
CA GLY A 13 10.56 -11.66 9.42
C GLY A 13 9.35 -11.56 8.51
N TYR A 14 8.23 -12.17 8.92
CA TYR A 14 6.91 -11.96 8.31
C TYR A 14 6.36 -10.57 8.62
N ILE A 15 5.20 -10.24 8.06
CA ILE A 15 4.54 -8.95 8.24
C ILE A 15 3.89 -8.86 9.64
N SER A 16 4.05 -7.73 10.32
CA SER A 16 3.43 -7.41 11.61
C SER A 16 2.84 -6.00 11.63
N GLY A 17 1.79 -5.75 12.41
CA GLY A 17 1.19 -4.42 12.61
C GLY A 17 1.31 -3.88 14.03
N PRO A 18 1.00 -2.58 14.27
CA PRO A 18 0.90 -2.00 15.60
C PRO A 18 -0.26 -2.61 16.40
N GLU A 19 -0.23 -2.49 17.73
CA GLU A 19 -1.22 -3.12 18.65
C GLU A 19 -2.65 -2.54 18.61
N THR A 20 -2.96 -1.65 17.66
CA THR A 20 -4.27 -0.98 17.57
C THR A 20 -5.35 -1.96 17.10
N ALA A 21 -6.43 -2.04 17.87
CA ALA A 21 -7.39 -3.13 17.99
C ALA A 21 -8.35 -3.41 16.79
N ALA A 22 -7.91 -3.24 15.53
CA ALA A 22 -8.77 -3.47 14.36
C ALA A 22 -8.24 -4.53 13.37
N LEU A 23 -6.97 -4.90 13.45
CA LEU A 23 -6.41 -6.00 12.65
C LEU A 23 -6.29 -7.23 13.55
N ASP A 24 -7.01 -8.29 13.19
CA ASP A 24 -6.90 -9.58 13.86
C ASP A 24 -5.42 -10.01 13.87
N LYS A 25 -4.84 -10.11 15.07
CA LYS A 25 -3.39 -10.28 15.30
C LYS A 25 -2.82 -11.56 14.65
N GLY A 26 -3.68 -12.50 14.24
CA GLY A 26 -3.30 -13.85 13.82
C GLY A 26 -3.10 -14.09 12.32
N ASP A 27 -3.47 -13.17 11.43
CA ASP A 27 -3.64 -13.52 10.01
C ASP A 27 -2.73 -12.78 9.01
N LEU A 28 -1.79 -11.92 9.47
CA LEU A 28 -0.90 -11.17 8.58
C LEU A 28 0.11 -12.08 7.83
N SER A 29 0.60 -13.13 8.50
CA SER A 29 1.48 -14.12 7.85
C SER A 29 0.72 -14.90 6.78
N SER A 30 -0.50 -15.36 7.09
CA SER A 30 -1.35 -16.06 6.15
C SER A 30 -1.87 -15.13 5.03
N PHE A 31 -2.01 -13.81 5.29
CA PHE A 31 -2.24 -12.81 4.26
C PHE A 31 -1.11 -12.78 3.21
N PHE A 32 0.16 -12.83 3.61
CA PHE A 32 1.28 -12.96 2.66
C PHE A 32 1.15 -14.22 1.79
N TRP A 33 0.83 -15.37 2.39
CA TRP A 33 0.65 -16.62 1.63
C TRP A 33 -0.53 -16.55 0.66
N ARG A 34 -1.68 -16.02 1.08
CA ARG A 34 -2.88 -15.88 0.23
C ARG A 34 -2.71 -14.83 -0.87
N GLN A 35 -2.08 -13.71 -0.57
CA GLN A 35 -1.95 -12.61 -1.53
C GLN A 35 -0.76 -12.79 -2.45
N LEU A 36 0.33 -13.41 -1.99
CA LEU A 36 1.53 -13.57 -2.77
C LEU A 36 1.71 -14.99 -3.27
N VAL A 37 1.97 -15.94 -2.36
CA VAL A 37 2.41 -17.28 -2.73
C VAL A 37 1.35 -18.01 -3.54
N ALA A 38 0.09 -17.95 -3.13
CA ALA A 38 -1.03 -18.57 -3.84
C ALA A 38 -1.29 -17.94 -5.23
N LYS A 39 -0.79 -16.72 -5.47
CA LYS A 39 -0.92 -16.00 -6.75
C LYS A 39 0.36 -16.03 -7.58
N SER A 40 1.44 -16.64 -7.08
CA SER A 40 2.71 -16.78 -7.79
C SER A 40 2.52 -17.64 -9.05
N PRO A 41 2.91 -17.15 -10.23
CA PRO A 41 2.85 -17.96 -11.43
C PRO A 41 3.85 -19.12 -11.32
N PRO A 42 3.52 -20.32 -11.83
CA PRO A 42 4.44 -21.47 -11.81
C PRO A 42 5.65 -21.27 -12.72
N ASN A 43 5.57 -20.31 -13.65
CA ASN A 43 6.60 -19.95 -14.62
C ASN A 43 6.92 -18.44 -14.49
N PRO A 44 8.09 -17.99 -14.94
CA PRO A 44 8.50 -16.58 -14.86
C PRO A 44 7.81 -15.72 -15.95
N THR A 45 6.48 -15.69 -15.91
CA THR A 45 5.62 -14.89 -16.81
C THR A 45 4.91 -13.79 -16.02
N PRO A 46 4.67 -12.60 -16.60
CA PRO A 46 3.91 -11.54 -15.93
C PRO A 46 2.53 -12.04 -15.46
N SER A 47 2.14 -11.68 -14.24
CA SER A 47 0.87 -12.06 -13.64
C SER A 47 0.29 -10.86 -12.89
N LEU A 48 -0.84 -10.34 -13.39
CA LEU A 48 -1.53 -9.21 -12.76
C LEU A 48 -1.94 -9.53 -11.32
N ASN A 49 -2.37 -10.76 -11.06
CA ASN A 49 -2.76 -11.22 -9.73
C ASN A 49 -1.57 -11.23 -8.75
N TYR A 50 -0.38 -11.61 -9.23
CA TYR A 50 0.84 -11.59 -8.44
C TYR A 50 1.30 -10.16 -8.16
N GLU A 51 1.26 -9.28 -9.17
CA GLU A 51 1.56 -7.85 -9.01
C GLU A 51 0.61 -7.16 -8.03
N GLN A 52 -0.69 -7.43 -8.13
CA GLN A 52 -1.68 -6.95 -7.17
C GLN A 52 -1.43 -7.49 -5.77
N GLY A 53 -0.99 -8.74 -5.64
CA GLY A 53 -0.52 -9.33 -4.39
C GLY A 53 0.59 -8.52 -3.74
N TRP A 54 1.65 -8.24 -4.49
CA TRP A 54 2.74 -7.38 -4.01
C TRP A 54 2.30 -5.95 -3.70
N ASN A 55 1.40 -5.37 -4.49
CA ASN A 55 0.84 -4.05 -4.20
C ASN A 55 0.09 -4.04 -2.87
N ALA A 56 -0.73 -5.06 -2.58
CA ALA A 56 -1.41 -5.20 -1.30
C ALA A 56 -0.42 -5.29 -0.13
N ILE A 57 0.65 -6.07 -0.28
CA ILE A 57 1.70 -6.18 0.73
C ILE A 57 2.38 -4.83 0.96
N ASN A 58 2.74 -4.13 -0.12
CA ASN A 58 3.37 -2.81 -0.05
C ASN A 58 2.46 -1.76 0.59
N GLU A 59 1.17 -1.73 0.26
CA GLU A 59 0.21 -0.83 0.91
C GLU A 59 0.11 -1.10 2.40
N LEU A 60 0.09 -2.36 2.80
CA LEU A 60 0.05 -2.74 4.20
C LEU A 60 1.31 -2.28 4.95
N ILE A 61 2.49 -2.44 4.36
CA ILE A 61 3.77 -1.93 4.93
C ILE A 61 3.79 -0.40 5.00
N ARG A 62 3.20 0.28 4.02
CA ARG A 62 3.07 1.75 4.07
C ARG A 62 2.07 2.21 5.12
N SER A 63 1.08 1.38 5.45
CA SER A 63 -0.02 1.65 6.39
C SER A 63 0.31 1.14 7.80
N ASP A 64 1.47 1.55 8.32
CA ASP A 64 2.00 1.25 9.66
C ASP A 64 2.30 -0.21 10.01
N SER A 65 1.97 -1.16 9.15
CA SER A 65 2.57 -2.48 9.27
C SER A 65 4.04 -2.41 8.88
N SER A 66 4.81 -3.34 9.39
CA SER A 66 6.22 -3.47 9.11
C SER A 66 6.46 -4.91 8.71
N TRP A 67 7.47 -5.14 7.89
CA TRP A 67 8.13 -6.43 7.97
C TRP A 67 8.67 -6.57 9.40
N SER A 68 8.05 -7.48 10.17
CA SER A 68 8.27 -7.97 11.53
C SER A 68 8.19 -7.02 12.72
N GLY A 69 7.79 -7.64 13.83
CA GLY A 69 7.63 -7.07 15.15
C GLY A 69 7.69 -8.08 16.29
N ARG A 70 7.48 -9.41 16.08
CA ARG A 70 7.38 -10.41 17.18
C ARG A 70 7.73 -11.88 16.85
N GLU A 71 8.25 -12.20 15.67
CA GLU A 71 8.59 -13.60 15.32
C GLU A 71 9.92 -14.03 15.93
N ARG A 72 10.07 -15.33 16.21
CA ARG A 72 11.33 -15.91 16.72
C ARG A 72 12.19 -16.39 15.57
N ASN A 73 13.51 -16.24 15.71
CA ASN A 73 14.43 -16.95 14.82
C ASN A 73 14.32 -18.46 15.09
N VAL A 74 14.46 -19.26 14.02
CA VAL A 74 14.34 -20.71 14.13
C VAL A 74 15.66 -21.38 13.73
N PHE A 75 16.13 -22.30 14.55
CA PHE A 75 17.33 -23.10 14.38
C PHE A 75 16.97 -24.58 14.42
N TYR A 76 17.33 -25.28 13.35
CA TYR A 76 17.07 -26.69 13.14
C TYR A 76 18.39 -27.46 13.15
N ALA A 77 18.58 -28.30 14.16
CA ALA A 77 19.69 -29.24 14.23
C ALA A 77 19.47 -30.41 13.29
N ASN A 78 20.51 -30.80 12.55
CA ASN A 78 20.45 -31.95 11.64
C ASN A 78 20.53 -33.26 12.43
N ASN A 79 19.56 -34.17 12.23
CA ASN A 79 19.51 -35.47 12.94
C ASN A 79 20.34 -36.58 12.25
N HIS A 80 21.03 -36.25 11.14
CA HIS A 80 21.86 -37.17 10.34
C HIS A 80 21.09 -38.25 9.57
N ASP A 81 19.76 -38.17 9.53
CA ASP A 81 18.87 -39.13 8.85
C ASP A 81 17.97 -38.46 7.79
N GLY A 82 18.26 -37.20 7.44
CA GLY A 82 17.45 -36.39 6.54
C GLY A 82 16.32 -35.63 7.24
N THR A 83 16.16 -35.78 8.56
CA THR A 83 15.24 -35.00 9.38
C THR A 83 15.97 -33.93 10.21
N PHE A 84 15.18 -33.00 10.77
CA PHE A 84 15.69 -31.90 11.57
C PHE A 84 14.91 -31.78 12.87
N SER A 85 15.60 -31.41 13.95
CA SER A 85 15.02 -31.06 15.25
C SER A 85 15.03 -29.55 15.45
N GLU A 86 13.89 -28.94 15.77
CA GLU A 86 13.81 -27.54 16.17
C GLU A 86 14.41 -27.38 17.57
N VAL A 87 15.47 -26.57 17.71
CA VAL A 87 16.25 -26.45 18.95
C VAL A 87 16.51 -25.00 19.37
N SER A 88 15.80 -24.01 18.81
CA SER A 88 16.11 -22.59 18.98
C SER A 88 16.18 -22.16 20.44
N GLY A 89 15.24 -22.61 21.26
CA GLY A 89 15.23 -22.29 22.70
C GLY A 89 16.43 -22.88 23.43
N THR A 90 16.82 -24.11 23.08
CA THR A 90 17.96 -24.81 23.68
C THR A 90 19.29 -24.13 23.35
N VAL A 91 19.43 -23.59 22.13
CA VAL A 91 20.65 -22.89 21.68
C VAL A 91 20.60 -21.38 21.91
N GLY A 92 19.53 -20.87 22.53
CA GLY A 92 19.35 -19.45 22.86
C GLY A 92 19.11 -18.53 21.66
N LEU A 93 18.65 -19.07 20.53
CA LEU A 93 18.36 -18.32 19.31
C LEU A 93 16.87 -17.95 19.16
N ASP A 94 16.00 -18.36 20.08
CA ASP A 94 14.56 -18.08 20.05
C ASP A 94 14.20 -16.64 20.50
N LEU A 95 15.00 -15.66 20.06
CA LEU A 95 14.88 -14.25 20.40
C LEU A 95 13.66 -13.60 19.74
N LEU A 96 12.94 -12.77 20.49
CA LEU A 96 11.87 -11.92 20.00
C LEU A 96 12.44 -10.66 19.31
N GLU A 97 13.14 -10.85 18.20
CA GLU A 97 13.84 -9.79 17.46
C GLU A 97 13.45 -9.75 15.98
N ASP A 98 13.45 -8.56 15.36
CA ASP A 98 13.24 -8.40 13.91
C ASP A 98 14.58 -8.59 13.19
N SER A 99 15.09 -9.82 13.22
CA SER A 99 16.31 -10.22 12.52
C SER A 99 16.05 -10.36 11.02
N ARG A 100 16.75 -9.57 10.22
CA ARG A 100 16.60 -9.55 8.74
C ARG A 100 17.63 -10.41 8.04
N SER A 101 18.79 -10.51 8.66
CA SER A 101 19.91 -11.21 8.07
C SER A 101 20.85 -11.67 9.16
N PHE A 102 21.69 -12.64 8.79
CA PHE A 102 22.76 -13.11 9.63
C PHE A 102 24.04 -13.32 8.83
N ALA A 103 25.16 -13.26 9.53
CA ALA A 103 26.45 -13.65 9.02
C ALA A 103 27.16 -14.58 10.00
N LEU A 104 27.92 -15.55 9.48
CA LEU A 104 28.80 -16.40 10.25
C LEU A 104 30.24 -15.95 10.09
N ALA A 105 30.97 -15.86 11.19
CA ALA A 105 32.39 -15.53 11.21
C ALA A 105 33.04 -16.06 12.48
N ASP A 106 34.28 -16.52 12.39
CA ASP A 106 35.15 -16.78 13.54
C ASP A 106 35.86 -15.45 13.89
N LEU A 107 35.27 -14.69 14.82
CA LEU A 107 35.69 -13.31 15.10
C LEU A 107 36.90 -13.23 16.02
N ASP A 108 37.05 -14.18 16.95
CA ASP A 108 38.17 -14.24 17.88
C ASP A 108 39.27 -15.25 17.46
N GLN A 109 39.06 -15.95 16.33
CA GLN A 109 39.97 -16.93 15.74
C GLN A 109 40.16 -18.17 16.61
N ASP A 110 39.15 -18.55 17.39
CA ASP A 110 39.16 -19.70 18.28
C ASP A 110 38.73 -21.01 17.61
N GLY A 111 38.44 -20.96 16.31
CA GLY A 111 38.00 -22.12 15.54
C GLY A 111 36.51 -22.41 15.70
N ARG A 112 35.71 -21.43 16.12
CA ARG A 112 34.25 -21.50 16.24
C ARG A 112 33.61 -20.38 15.45
N LEU A 113 32.40 -20.61 14.96
CA LEU A 113 31.63 -19.59 14.26
C LEU A 113 30.70 -18.85 15.22
N GLU A 114 30.87 -17.54 15.32
CA GLU A 114 29.86 -16.62 15.87
C GLU A 114 28.71 -16.46 14.88
N VAL A 115 27.52 -16.20 15.44
CA VAL A 115 26.36 -15.74 14.68
C VAL A 115 26.20 -14.25 14.87
N VAL A 116 26.32 -13.48 13.79
CA VAL A 116 26.07 -12.04 13.77
C VAL A 116 24.69 -11.80 13.19
N LEU A 117 23.76 -11.28 13.99
CA LEU A 117 22.41 -10.93 13.59
C LEU A 117 22.30 -9.43 13.33
N LYS A 118 21.71 -9.07 12.18
CA LYS A 118 21.31 -7.69 11.88
C LYS A 118 19.81 -7.56 12.10
N ASN A 119 19.45 -6.73 13.08
CA ASN A 119 18.06 -6.46 13.42
C ASN A 119 17.63 -5.07 12.93
N ARG A 120 16.34 -4.91 12.65
CA ARG A 120 15.73 -3.58 12.44
C ARG A 120 15.36 -2.92 13.76
N ASN A 121 14.95 -3.70 14.76
CA ASN A 121 14.73 -3.22 16.12
C ASN A 121 16.04 -3.19 16.92
N ALA A 122 16.00 -2.59 18.10
CA ALA A 122 17.14 -2.57 19.01
C ALA A 122 17.25 -3.92 19.74
N PRO A 123 18.47 -4.48 19.90
CA PRO A 123 19.74 -3.97 19.37
C PRO A 123 19.87 -4.25 17.87
N GLN A 124 20.31 -3.24 17.11
CA GLN A 124 20.43 -3.32 15.65
C GLN A 124 21.48 -4.32 15.15
N LEU A 125 22.49 -4.62 15.98
CA LEU A 125 23.51 -5.61 15.73
C LEU A 125 23.62 -6.46 16.99
N ARG A 126 23.50 -7.77 16.84
CA ARG A 126 23.72 -8.74 17.91
C ARG A 126 24.77 -9.73 17.47
N ILE A 127 25.75 -9.97 18.32
CA ILE A 127 26.81 -10.97 18.09
C ILE A 127 26.63 -12.05 19.13
N MET A 128 26.47 -13.29 18.68
CA MET A 128 26.30 -14.45 19.52
C MET A 128 27.51 -15.34 19.38
N ARG A 129 28.20 -15.55 20.50
CA ARG A 129 29.35 -16.44 20.60
C ARG A 129 28.91 -17.89 20.72
N ASN A 130 29.60 -18.77 20.01
CA ASN A 130 29.37 -20.21 20.14
C ASN A 130 30.03 -20.74 21.41
N ALA A 131 29.24 -20.85 22.48
CA ALA A 131 29.68 -21.32 23.79
C ALA A 131 29.46 -22.84 24.04
N MET A 132 29.16 -23.64 23.00
CA MET A 132 28.97 -25.08 23.16
C MET A 132 30.21 -25.75 23.78
N LYS A 133 29.98 -26.64 24.74
CA LYS A 133 31.02 -27.45 25.36
C LYS A 133 31.24 -28.72 24.53
N GLU A 134 32.45 -29.27 24.59
CA GLU A 134 32.80 -30.56 23.95
C GLU A 134 32.60 -30.61 22.42
N LEU A 135 33.06 -29.57 21.71
CA LEU A 135 33.08 -29.56 20.24
C LEU A 135 34.11 -30.53 19.67
N GLY A 136 33.83 -31.05 18.47
CA GLY A 136 34.83 -31.71 17.64
C GLY A 136 35.90 -30.73 17.14
N HIS A 137 36.91 -31.27 16.46
CA HIS A 137 37.93 -30.50 15.78
C HIS A 137 37.35 -29.74 14.58
N SER A 138 38.03 -28.68 14.17
CA SER A 138 37.63 -27.90 12.99
C SER A 138 38.84 -27.43 12.18
N ILE A 139 38.59 -26.92 10.99
CA ILE A 139 39.61 -26.30 10.14
C ILE A 139 38.99 -25.16 9.33
N ALA A 140 39.74 -24.09 9.13
CA ALA A 140 39.30 -22.94 8.34
C ALA A 140 40.24 -22.70 7.15
N PHE A 141 39.69 -22.40 5.98
CA PHE A 141 40.47 -22.07 4.78
C PHE A 141 40.31 -20.60 4.39
N ARG A 142 41.42 -19.90 4.23
CA ARG A 142 41.49 -18.58 3.59
C ARG A 142 42.20 -18.70 2.25
N LEU A 143 41.48 -18.43 1.17
CA LEU A 143 42.01 -18.55 -0.18
C LEU A 143 42.37 -17.18 -0.77
N ARG A 144 43.42 -17.15 -1.58
CA ARG A 144 43.79 -15.99 -2.39
C ARG A 144 43.99 -16.41 -3.83
N GLY A 145 43.15 -15.87 -4.72
CA GLY A 145 43.28 -16.09 -6.15
C GLY A 145 44.46 -15.30 -6.74
N GLN A 146 45.10 -15.88 -7.74
CA GLN A 146 46.20 -15.30 -8.50
C GLN A 146 45.86 -15.19 -9.99
N LYS A 147 45.37 -16.29 -10.59
CA LYS A 147 44.80 -16.33 -11.95
C LYS A 147 43.29 -16.08 -11.91
N SER A 148 42.63 -16.64 -10.91
CA SER A 148 41.25 -16.35 -10.53
C SER A 148 41.13 -14.95 -9.93
N ASN A 149 39.90 -14.49 -9.67
CA ASN A 149 39.68 -13.23 -8.93
C ASN A 149 40.42 -13.25 -7.58
N ARG A 150 40.94 -12.10 -7.13
CA ARG A 150 41.78 -11.96 -5.92
C ARG A 150 41.21 -12.67 -4.69
N ASP A 151 39.90 -12.57 -4.53
CA ASP A 151 39.16 -13.09 -3.38
C ASP A 151 38.74 -14.57 -3.54
N ALA A 152 39.15 -15.22 -4.63
CA ALA A 152 38.87 -16.61 -4.96
C ALA A 152 37.36 -16.99 -4.96
N ILE A 153 36.47 -16.00 -5.16
CA ILE A 153 35.03 -16.23 -5.24
C ILE A 153 34.73 -17.24 -6.35
N GLY A 154 33.96 -18.27 -6.04
CA GLY A 154 33.66 -19.42 -6.89
C GLY A 154 34.53 -20.65 -6.63
N ALA A 155 35.60 -20.55 -5.82
CA ALA A 155 36.42 -21.70 -5.47
C ALA A 155 35.63 -22.73 -4.65
N ALA A 156 35.81 -24.01 -4.95
CA ALA A 156 35.24 -25.13 -4.21
C ALA A 156 36.34 -25.81 -3.39
N VAL A 157 36.13 -25.96 -2.09
CA VAL A 157 37.00 -26.71 -1.19
C VAL A 157 36.26 -27.95 -0.74
N THR A 158 36.80 -29.11 -1.07
CA THR A 158 36.33 -30.41 -0.59
C THR A 158 37.29 -30.90 0.48
N VAL A 159 36.79 -31.06 1.70
CA VAL A 159 37.49 -31.65 2.84
C VAL A 159 37.02 -33.09 3.01
N GLU A 160 37.96 -34.01 3.08
CA GLU A 160 37.73 -35.42 3.36
C GLU A 160 38.32 -35.78 4.73
N ALA A 161 37.42 -36.09 5.65
CA ALA A 161 37.68 -36.63 6.98
C ALA A 161 37.24 -38.11 7.04
N GLU A 162 37.72 -38.87 8.03
CA GLU A 162 37.56 -40.33 8.15
C GLU A 162 36.11 -40.78 8.02
N ALA A 163 35.17 -40.00 8.56
CA ALA A 163 33.75 -40.31 8.49
C ALA A 163 32.98 -39.50 7.43
N HIS A 164 33.47 -38.31 7.03
CA HIS A 164 32.65 -37.30 6.35
C HIS A 164 33.41 -36.58 5.23
N ARG A 165 32.70 -36.34 4.12
CA ARG A 165 33.19 -35.56 2.99
C ARG A 165 32.33 -34.31 2.82
N GLN A 166 32.93 -33.14 3.00
CA GLN A 166 32.23 -31.85 2.90
C GLN A 166 32.76 -31.06 1.73
N THR A 167 31.89 -30.43 0.95
CA THR A 167 32.29 -29.46 -0.08
C THR A 167 31.62 -28.13 0.19
N LYS A 168 32.40 -27.06 0.29
CA LYS A 168 31.90 -25.69 0.43
C LYS A 168 32.46 -24.80 -0.66
N TYR A 169 31.67 -23.81 -1.06
CA TYR A 169 32.02 -22.85 -2.10
C TYR A 169 32.25 -21.48 -1.48
N LEU A 170 33.31 -20.81 -1.92
CA LEU A 170 33.54 -19.42 -1.55
C LEU A 170 32.63 -18.52 -2.37
N GLN A 171 31.71 -17.81 -1.73
CA GLN A 171 30.67 -17.01 -2.39
C GLN A 171 30.72 -15.53 -2.00
N ALA A 172 30.24 -14.68 -2.91
CA ALA A 172 29.92 -13.29 -2.64
C ALA A 172 28.39 -13.14 -2.56
N GLY A 173 27.89 -12.59 -1.46
CA GLY A 173 26.49 -12.65 -1.02
C GLY A 173 26.14 -14.07 -0.56
N SER A 174 26.10 -14.29 0.76
CA SER A 174 25.74 -15.59 1.34
C SER A 174 24.37 -15.61 2.00
N GLY A 175 23.67 -14.47 2.02
CA GLY A 175 22.33 -14.31 2.56
C GLY A 175 21.70 -12.98 2.14
N PHE A 176 20.41 -12.81 2.44
CA PHE A 176 19.70 -11.55 2.18
C PHE A 176 20.36 -10.41 2.95
N LEU A 177 20.92 -9.40 2.26
CA LEU A 177 21.65 -8.28 2.87
C LEU A 177 22.80 -8.70 3.80
N SER A 178 23.44 -9.87 3.56
CA SER A 178 24.56 -10.33 4.38
C SER A 178 25.65 -11.08 3.60
N GLN A 179 26.83 -11.13 4.22
CA GLN A 179 28.01 -11.82 3.73
C GLN A 179 28.72 -12.48 4.91
N HIS A 180 28.82 -13.81 4.91
CA HIS A 180 29.68 -14.56 5.81
C HIS A 180 31.15 -14.19 5.56
N SER A 181 32.03 -14.46 6.52
CA SER A 181 33.47 -14.31 6.31
C SER A 181 33.91 -15.04 5.02
N LYS A 182 34.94 -14.53 4.35
CA LYS A 182 35.56 -15.22 3.19
C LYS A 182 36.36 -16.48 3.59
N GLU A 183 36.13 -16.99 4.79
CA GLU A 183 36.79 -18.16 5.33
C GLU A 183 35.83 -19.33 5.26
N LEU A 184 36.29 -20.41 4.62
CA LEU A 184 35.53 -21.65 4.54
C LEU A 184 35.85 -22.49 5.76
N PHE A 185 34.89 -22.53 6.67
CA PHE A 185 34.98 -23.28 7.91
C PHE A 185 34.43 -24.71 7.75
N PHE A 186 35.10 -25.71 8.30
CA PHE A 186 34.69 -27.11 8.30
C PHE A 186 34.82 -27.69 9.70
N GLY A 187 33.74 -28.26 10.24
CA GLY A 187 33.82 -29.15 11.40
C GLY A 187 34.20 -30.55 10.96
N VAL A 188 35.13 -31.21 11.64
CA VAL A 188 35.68 -32.53 11.22
C VAL A 188 35.50 -33.62 12.28
N GLY A 189 34.67 -33.39 13.29
CA GLY A 189 34.33 -34.37 14.33
C GLY A 189 35.44 -34.58 15.38
N LYS A 190 35.27 -35.60 16.23
CA LYS A 190 36.11 -35.81 17.45
C LYS A 190 37.41 -36.59 17.25
N VAL A 191 37.58 -37.28 16.12
CA VAL A 191 38.71 -38.21 15.93
C VAL A 191 39.35 -37.96 14.58
N GLN A 192 40.25 -36.97 14.48
CA GLN A 192 41.22 -36.81 13.40
C GLN A 192 42.34 -35.87 13.83
N ARG A 193 43.59 -36.17 13.43
CA ARG A 193 44.75 -35.28 13.65
C ARG A 193 45.15 -34.49 12.41
N THR A 194 44.79 -35.01 11.23
CA THR A 194 45.05 -34.36 9.94
C THR A 194 43.97 -34.71 8.94
N ILE A 195 43.73 -33.84 7.95
CA ILE A 195 42.73 -34.03 6.89
C ILE A 195 43.34 -33.97 5.48
N HIS A 196 42.57 -34.44 4.50
CA HIS A 196 42.81 -34.25 3.07
C HIS A 196 41.90 -33.12 2.54
N ALA A 197 42.44 -32.23 1.70
CA ALA A 197 41.67 -31.18 1.05
C ALA A 197 41.98 -31.04 -0.44
N LEU A 198 40.91 -30.97 -1.24
CA LEU A 198 40.92 -30.68 -2.66
C LEU A 198 40.33 -29.29 -2.92
N ILE A 199 41.08 -28.43 -3.60
CA ILE A 199 40.66 -27.08 -3.96
C ILE A 199 40.52 -26.98 -5.47
N ARG A 200 39.31 -26.70 -5.95
CA ARG A 200 39.04 -26.36 -7.35
C ARG A 200 38.86 -24.85 -7.48
N TRP A 201 39.73 -24.20 -8.24
CA TRP A 201 39.74 -22.77 -8.42
C TRP A 201 38.87 -22.34 -9.61
N PRO A 202 38.32 -21.11 -9.63
CA PRO A 202 37.58 -20.57 -10.77
C PRO A 202 38.35 -20.58 -12.09
N SER A 203 39.68 -20.52 -12.05
CA SER A 203 40.55 -20.64 -13.23
C SER A 203 40.56 -22.03 -13.88
N GLY A 204 39.93 -23.03 -13.26
CA GLY A 204 40.00 -24.43 -13.65
C GLY A 204 41.16 -25.21 -13.01
N LEU A 205 42.08 -24.52 -12.31
CA LEU A 205 43.14 -25.18 -11.56
C LEU A 205 42.56 -26.05 -10.44
N THR A 206 43.16 -27.21 -10.20
CA THR A 206 42.85 -28.07 -9.05
C THR A 206 44.13 -28.32 -8.24
N GLN A 207 44.07 -28.14 -6.92
CA GLN A 207 45.18 -28.37 -6.00
C GLN A 207 44.76 -29.34 -4.90
N VAL A 208 45.67 -30.23 -4.53
CA VAL A 208 45.48 -31.25 -3.50
C VAL A 208 46.47 -31.00 -2.38
N PHE A 209 45.99 -31.03 -1.15
CA PHE A 209 46.79 -30.88 0.06
C PHE A 209 46.54 -32.06 0.99
N GLU A 210 47.62 -32.77 1.28
CA GLU A 210 47.62 -33.94 2.16
C GLU A 210 48.10 -33.57 3.56
N ARG A 211 47.55 -34.23 4.57
CA ARG A 211 47.97 -34.11 5.99
C ARG A 211 47.88 -32.68 6.55
N LEU A 212 46.84 -31.93 6.21
CA LEU A 212 46.62 -30.61 6.80
C LEU A 212 46.26 -30.74 8.29
N PRO A 213 46.85 -29.92 9.19
CA PRO A 213 46.56 -30.00 10.61
C PRO A 213 45.13 -29.51 10.91
N VAL A 214 44.41 -30.25 11.74
CA VAL A 214 43.14 -29.77 12.32
C VAL A 214 43.41 -28.72 13.40
N ASP A 215 42.40 -27.99 13.82
CA ASP A 215 42.46 -26.88 14.76
C ASP A 215 43.34 -25.72 14.28
N HIS A 216 43.36 -25.51 12.97
CA HIS A 216 44.16 -24.49 12.31
C HIS A 216 43.37 -23.72 11.26
N ARG A 217 43.82 -22.48 11.04
CA ARG A 217 43.49 -21.66 9.87
C ARG A 217 44.57 -21.86 8.81
N ILE A 218 44.16 -22.35 7.66
CA ILE A 218 45.00 -22.66 6.49
C ILE A 218 44.84 -21.56 5.45
N GLU A 219 45.93 -20.85 5.15
CA GLU A 219 45.97 -19.86 4.08
C GLU A 219 46.67 -20.44 2.85
N ILE A 220 45.98 -20.44 1.70
CA ILE A 220 46.47 -21.00 0.44
C ILE A 220 46.34 -19.97 -0.68
N GLN A 221 47.44 -19.80 -1.43
CA GLN A 221 47.46 -19.00 -2.65
C GLN A 221 47.35 -19.91 -3.89
N GLU A 222 46.52 -19.52 -4.84
CA GLU A 222 46.31 -20.25 -6.09
C GLU A 222 47.63 -20.52 -6.83
N GLY A 223 47.89 -21.78 -7.13
CA GLY A 223 49.09 -22.25 -7.81
C GLY A 223 50.29 -22.50 -6.88
N SER A 224 50.22 -22.12 -5.61
CA SER A 224 51.26 -22.39 -4.62
C SER A 224 51.15 -23.82 -4.08
N LYS A 225 52.27 -24.55 -4.00
CA LYS A 225 52.33 -25.85 -3.30
C LYS A 225 52.44 -25.67 -1.78
N ASP A 226 52.90 -24.50 -1.33
CA ASP A 226 53.02 -24.16 0.07
C ASP A 226 51.74 -23.52 0.61
N PHE A 227 51.50 -23.72 1.91
CA PHE A 227 50.41 -23.12 2.65
C PHE A 227 50.90 -22.60 4.00
N LEU A 228 50.19 -21.64 4.57
CA LEU A 228 50.43 -21.18 5.94
C LEU A 228 49.38 -21.77 6.86
N ALA A 229 49.81 -22.53 7.87
CA ALA A 229 48.94 -23.01 8.94
C ALA A 229 49.16 -22.19 10.21
N ARG A 230 48.09 -21.66 10.78
CA ARG A 230 48.10 -20.96 12.08
C ARG A 230 47.15 -21.68 13.03
N PRO A 231 47.59 -22.10 14.23
CA PRO A 231 46.68 -22.72 15.18
C PRO A 231 45.59 -21.72 15.60
N PHE A 232 44.42 -22.24 15.93
CA PHE A 232 43.37 -21.44 16.56
C PHE A 232 43.84 -20.86 17.90
N ARG A 233 43.28 -19.72 18.27
CA ARG A 233 43.67 -18.92 19.43
C ARG A 233 42.74 -19.18 20.60
N ASP A 234 43.19 -18.86 21.79
CA ASP A 234 42.28 -18.78 22.94
C ASP A 234 41.37 -17.55 22.80
N SER A 235 40.07 -17.72 23.04
CA SER A 235 39.14 -16.58 23.09
C SER A 235 39.59 -15.57 24.16
N PRO A 236 39.67 -14.27 23.81
CA PRO A 236 39.97 -13.21 24.75
C PRO A 236 38.96 -13.21 25.93
N PRO A 237 39.39 -12.89 27.17
CA PRO A 237 38.49 -12.85 28.32
C PRO A 237 37.26 -11.96 28.13
N SER A 238 37.40 -10.86 27.38
CA SER A 238 36.30 -9.93 27.07
C SER A 238 35.18 -10.56 26.22
N TYR A 239 35.44 -11.63 25.48
CA TYR A 239 34.46 -12.36 24.68
C TYR A 239 33.70 -13.43 25.51
N ARG A 240 34.12 -13.66 26.76
CA ARG A 240 33.52 -14.70 27.64
C ARG A 240 32.29 -14.21 28.41
N GLN A 241 32.03 -12.91 28.41
CA GLN A 241 30.89 -12.30 29.08
C GLN A 241 30.01 -11.59 28.06
N ALA A 242 28.69 -11.63 28.27
CA ALA A 242 27.77 -10.81 27.49
C ALA A 242 28.05 -9.34 27.73
N GLY A 243 27.98 -8.52 26.68
CA GLY A 243 28.07 -7.07 26.80
C GLY A 243 26.89 -6.49 27.59
N GLU A 244 27.01 -5.23 28.00
CA GLU A 244 25.92 -4.55 28.70
C GLU A 244 24.66 -4.47 27.83
N PRO A 245 23.46 -4.70 28.40
CA PRO A 245 22.20 -4.50 27.68
C PRO A 245 22.11 -3.08 27.11
N GLN A 246 21.82 -2.98 25.82
CA GLN A 246 21.60 -1.69 25.17
C GLN A 246 20.33 -1.04 25.75
N LYS A 247 20.43 0.22 26.16
CA LYS A 247 19.25 0.99 26.57
C LYS A 247 18.39 1.26 25.33
N PRO A 248 17.07 1.03 25.39
CA PRO A 248 16.17 1.39 24.30
C PRO A 248 16.32 2.88 23.97
N GLU A 249 16.50 3.18 22.69
CA GLU A 249 16.48 4.57 22.23
C GLU A 249 15.05 5.10 22.35
N LEU A 250 14.88 6.21 23.10
CA LEU A 250 13.60 6.90 23.17
C LEU A 250 13.45 7.73 21.90
N LEU A 251 12.55 7.29 21.01
CA LEU A 251 12.19 8.06 19.83
C LEU A 251 11.43 9.32 20.23
N PRO A 252 11.63 10.45 19.53
CA PRO A 252 10.93 11.68 19.84
C PRO A 252 9.42 11.54 19.58
N SER A 253 8.61 12.14 20.46
CA SER A 253 7.14 12.15 20.35
C SER A 253 6.62 13.17 19.33
N SER A 254 7.49 14.04 18.83
CA SER A 254 7.21 15.01 17.77
C SER A 254 8.25 14.93 16.66
N ALA A 255 7.85 15.32 15.46
CA ALA A 255 8.73 15.40 14.30
C ALA A 255 8.40 16.63 13.46
N GLU A 256 9.43 17.26 12.90
CA GLU A 256 9.29 18.45 12.05
C GLU A 256 9.93 18.18 10.70
N THR A 257 9.29 18.61 9.61
CA THR A 257 9.80 18.34 8.26
C THR A 257 9.57 19.52 7.35
N TRP A 258 10.66 20.13 6.89
CA TRP A 258 10.64 21.04 5.75
C TRP A 258 10.36 20.24 4.48
N LEU A 259 9.46 20.73 3.62
CA LEU A 259 9.17 20.06 2.36
C LEU A 259 10.24 20.41 1.33
N ILE A 260 10.73 19.40 0.61
CA ILE A 260 11.73 19.57 -0.46
C ILE A 260 11.20 20.53 -1.53
N GLU A 261 9.93 20.36 -1.89
CA GLU A 261 9.14 21.22 -2.76
C GLU A 261 7.87 21.60 -1.99
N PRO A 262 7.47 22.88 -1.90
CA PRO A 262 6.21 23.27 -1.25
C PRO A 262 4.97 22.64 -1.90
N LEU A 263 3.88 22.49 -1.15
CA LEU A 263 2.61 21.96 -1.64
C LEU A 263 1.51 23.01 -1.56
N SER A 264 0.74 23.23 -2.62
CA SER A 264 -0.45 24.09 -2.52
C SER A 264 -1.43 23.50 -1.51
N ALA A 265 -1.77 24.27 -0.47
CA ALA A 265 -2.80 23.85 0.46
C ALA A 265 -4.16 23.80 -0.24
N PRO A 266 -4.98 22.74 -0.07
CA PRO A 266 -6.32 22.71 -0.62
C PRO A 266 -7.18 23.79 -0.03
N GLU A 267 -7.82 24.54 -0.93
CA GLU A 267 -8.80 25.55 -0.58
C GLU A 267 -10.02 24.90 0.09
N PHE A 268 -10.56 25.60 1.08
CA PHE A 268 -11.82 25.27 1.72
C PHE A 268 -12.56 26.57 2.08
N SER A 269 -13.86 26.43 2.32
CA SER A 269 -14.70 27.41 2.99
C SER A 269 -15.36 26.71 4.17
N LEU A 270 -15.02 27.11 5.39
CA LEU A 270 -15.50 26.44 6.61
C LEU A 270 -16.11 27.45 7.60
N PRO A 271 -17.14 27.06 8.37
CA PRO A 271 -17.74 27.94 9.35
C PRO A 271 -16.85 28.06 10.60
N ASP A 272 -16.71 29.29 11.10
CA ASP A 272 -16.19 29.54 12.45
C ASP A 272 -17.23 29.17 13.52
N PHE A 273 -16.86 29.29 14.80
CA PHE A 273 -17.79 28.99 15.90
C PHE A 273 -19.03 29.88 15.96
N ALA A 274 -19.00 31.06 15.34
CA ALA A 274 -20.15 31.94 15.18
C ALA A 274 -20.98 31.63 13.91
N GLY A 275 -20.53 30.69 13.08
CA GLY A 275 -21.19 30.29 11.85
C GLY A 275 -20.80 31.11 10.62
N ASN A 276 -19.84 32.04 10.73
CA ASN A 276 -19.38 32.79 9.57
C ASN A 276 -18.44 31.93 8.73
N MET A 277 -18.68 31.88 7.42
CA MET A 277 -17.81 31.17 6.50
C MET A 277 -16.47 31.90 6.37
N ARG A 278 -15.37 31.14 6.46
CA ARG A 278 -14.00 31.61 6.30
C ARG A 278 -13.32 30.80 5.21
N ASP A 279 -12.78 31.48 4.22
CA ASP A 279 -12.04 30.86 3.13
C ASP A 279 -10.54 30.83 3.44
N LEU A 280 -9.85 29.73 3.13
CA LEU A 280 -8.41 29.64 3.31
C LEU A 280 -7.65 30.72 2.51
N ARG A 281 -8.06 30.98 1.27
CA ARG A 281 -7.49 32.06 0.43
C ARG A 281 -7.48 33.44 1.07
N SER A 282 -8.35 33.71 2.06
CA SER A 282 -8.41 35.03 2.71
C SER A 282 -7.17 35.34 3.56
N PHE A 283 -6.35 34.33 3.85
CA PHE A 283 -5.08 34.45 4.58
C PHE A 283 -3.85 34.60 3.68
N ARG A 284 -4.03 34.62 2.34
CA ARG A 284 -2.94 34.88 1.40
C ARG A 284 -2.36 36.28 1.61
N GLY A 285 -1.08 36.44 1.32
CA GLY A 285 -0.30 37.65 1.57
C GLY A 285 0.41 37.67 2.93
N GLY A 286 0.05 36.79 3.85
CA GLY A 286 0.73 36.59 5.14
C GLY A 286 1.09 35.12 5.37
N THR A 287 1.96 34.86 6.35
CA THR A 287 2.32 33.49 6.74
C THR A 287 1.26 32.93 7.67
N LEU A 288 0.83 31.69 7.46
CA LEU A 288 -0.26 31.05 8.20
C LEU A 288 0.18 29.74 8.84
N LEU A 289 -0.18 29.56 10.11
CA LEU A 289 -0.12 28.28 10.80
C LEU A 289 -1.51 27.66 10.79
N LEU A 290 -1.71 26.66 9.94
CA LEU A 290 -2.93 25.87 9.90
C LEU A 290 -2.81 24.72 10.91
N HIS A 291 -3.53 24.80 12.02
CA HIS A 291 -3.38 23.91 13.17
C HIS A 291 -4.60 22.99 13.34
N PHE A 292 -4.43 21.69 13.15
CA PHE A 292 -5.50 20.71 13.28
C PHE A 292 -5.54 20.13 14.69
N TRP A 293 -6.73 20.11 15.29
CA TRP A 293 -6.93 19.68 16.67
C TRP A 293 -8.29 18.99 16.89
N ALA A 294 -8.35 18.18 17.95
CA ALA A 294 -9.56 17.47 18.37
C ALA A 294 -9.74 17.58 19.88
N THR A 295 -10.99 17.70 20.36
CA THR A 295 -11.30 17.91 21.78
C THR A 295 -10.88 16.72 22.63
N ALA A 296 -10.97 15.50 22.08
CA ALA A 296 -10.62 14.26 22.79
C ALA A 296 -9.11 14.11 23.05
N SER A 297 -8.25 14.82 22.31
CA SER A 297 -6.78 14.67 22.39
C SER A 297 -6.17 15.57 23.48
N PRO A 298 -5.57 15.01 24.57
CA PRO A 298 -4.90 15.82 25.58
C PRO A 298 -3.75 16.69 25.04
N PRO A 299 -2.86 16.20 24.14
CA PRO A 299 -1.82 17.04 23.54
C PRO A 299 -2.38 18.24 22.75
N CYS A 300 -3.58 18.13 22.17
CA CYS A 300 -4.22 19.28 21.52
C CYS A 300 -4.56 20.39 22.51
N ARG A 301 -5.07 20.04 23.70
CA ARG A 301 -5.42 21.04 24.73
C ARG A 301 -4.20 21.82 25.19
N GLU A 302 -3.08 21.12 25.39
CA GLU A 302 -1.81 21.75 25.76
C GLU A 302 -1.28 22.66 24.63
N GLN A 303 -1.31 22.19 23.39
CA GLN A 303 -0.88 22.97 22.23
C GLN A 303 -1.72 24.24 22.04
N LEU A 304 -3.05 24.16 22.18
CA LEU A 304 -3.95 25.30 22.05
C LEU A 304 -3.67 26.38 23.10
N ARG A 305 -3.44 25.97 24.37
CA ARG A 305 -3.03 26.90 25.44
C ARG A 305 -1.71 27.60 25.13
N LEU A 306 -0.73 26.84 24.62
CA LEU A 306 0.57 27.41 24.23
C LEU A 306 0.42 28.41 23.08
N LEU A 307 -0.33 28.07 22.03
CA LEU A 307 -0.59 28.98 20.92
C LEU A 307 -1.34 30.24 21.36
N GLN A 308 -2.31 30.10 22.27
CA GLN A 308 -3.04 31.24 22.82
C GLN A 308 -2.13 32.16 23.64
N HIS A 309 -1.30 31.58 24.51
CA HIS A 309 -0.36 32.34 25.34
C HIS A 309 0.63 33.16 24.50
N TYR A 310 1.11 32.61 23.38
CA TYR A 310 2.06 33.27 22.49
C TYR A 310 1.44 33.98 21.27
N GLN A 311 0.10 34.07 21.18
CA GLN A 311 -0.60 34.59 20.01
C GLN A 311 -0.11 35.99 19.59
N ALA A 312 0.04 36.90 20.54
CA ALA A 312 0.46 38.28 20.27
C ALA A 312 1.89 38.36 19.70
N THR A 313 2.80 37.56 20.24
CA THR A 313 4.19 37.47 19.78
C THR A 313 4.26 36.90 18.37
N LEU A 314 3.53 35.81 18.10
CA LEU A 314 3.48 35.19 16.77
C LEU A 314 2.88 36.15 15.73
N THR A 315 1.79 36.84 16.07
CA THR A 315 1.15 37.83 15.20
C THR A 315 2.10 39.01 14.88
N THR A 316 2.84 39.50 15.87
CA THR A 316 3.83 40.58 15.68
C THR A 316 4.98 40.16 14.74
N ASN A 317 5.31 38.87 14.72
CA ASN A 317 6.29 38.29 13.80
C ASN A 317 5.68 37.90 12.43
N GLY A 318 4.43 38.30 12.16
CA GLY A 318 3.76 38.08 10.87
C GLY A 318 3.18 36.67 10.67
N LEU A 319 2.94 35.92 11.76
CA LEU A 319 2.28 34.61 11.69
C LEU A 319 0.83 34.70 12.16
N HIS A 320 -0.08 34.40 11.25
CA HIS A 320 -1.48 34.16 11.56
C HIS A 320 -1.68 32.72 12.03
N ILE A 321 -2.62 32.49 12.94
CA ILE A 321 -2.99 31.16 13.42
C ILE A 321 -4.43 30.89 13.01
N LEU A 322 -4.67 29.73 12.41
CA LEU A 322 -6.01 29.23 12.09
C LEU A 322 -6.17 27.82 12.65
N GLY A 323 -7.03 27.68 13.66
CA GLY A 323 -7.38 26.39 14.23
C GLY A 323 -8.43 25.69 13.40
N ILE A 324 -8.22 24.41 13.08
CA ILE A 324 -9.18 23.55 12.40
C ILE A 324 -9.54 22.41 13.35
N ASN A 325 -10.75 22.48 13.89
CA ASN A 325 -11.29 21.40 14.71
C ASN A 325 -11.81 20.27 13.81
N VAL A 326 -11.34 19.05 14.04
CA VAL A 326 -11.70 17.85 13.27
C VAL A 326 -12.59 16.88 14.05
N ASP A 327 -13.22 17.34 15.14
CA ASP A 327 -14.20 16.52 15.85
C ASP A 327 -15.42 16.24 14.94
N ASP A 328 -16.09 15.13 15.21
CA ASP A 328 -17.27 14.73 14.43
C ASP A 328 -18.38 15.80 14.51
N PRO A 329 -19.27 15.89 13.50
CA PRO A 329 -20.33 16.89 13.49
C PRO A 329 -21.22 16.92 14.74
N GLY A 330 -21.37 15.78 15.44
CA GLY A 330 -22.10 15.68 16.71
C GLY A 330 -21.39 16.33 17.90
N ASP A 331 -20.07 16.48 17.85
CA ASP A 331 -19.23 16.92 18.97
C ASP A 331 -18.83 18.40 18.88
N ARG A 332 -19.34 19.13 17.88
CA ARG A 332 -19.01 20.55 17.63
C ARG A 332 -19.27 21.46 18.82
N GLN A 333 -20.25 21.13 19.66
CA GLN A 333 -20.54 21.89 20.87
C GLN A 333 -19.45 21.73 21.95
N ALA A 334 -18.82 20.55 22.03
CA ALA A 334 -17.70 20.31 22.93
C ALA A 334 -16.47 21.14 22.50
N ALA A 335 -16.19 21.21 21.19
CA ALA A 335 -15.13 22.05 20.64
C ALA A 335 -15.33 23.54 20.97
N ARG A 336 -16.55 24.07 20.77
CA ARG A 336 -16.91 25.45 21.14
C ARG A 336 -16.71 25.72 22.62
N SER A 337 -17.13 24.77 23.46
CA SER A 337 -17.04 24.90 24.92
C SER A 337 -15.60 24.90 25.40
N LEU A 338 -14.75 24.05 24.81
CA LEU A 338 -13.31 24.03 25.09
C LEU A 338 -12.65 25.34 24.65
N ALA A 339 -12.94 25.83 23.45
CA ALA A 339 -12.36 27.07 22.96
C ALA A 339 -12.73 28.28 23.80
N ALA A 340 -13.99 28.36 24.26
CA ALA A 340 -14.44 29.39 25.19
C ALA A 340 -13.76 29.29 26.56
N LYS A 341 -13.61 28.06 27.08
CA LYS A 341 -12.93 27.81 28.36
C LYS A 341 -11.45 28.20 28.33
N GLU A 342 -10.76 27.90 27.23
CA GLU A 342 -9.34 28.19 27.06
C GLU A 342 -9.10 29.63 26.54
N GLY A 343 -10.16 30.40 26.26
CA GLY A 343 -10.07 31.80 25.85
C GLY A 343 -9.35 31.99 24.50
N LEU A 344 -9.59 31.11 23.52
CA LEU A 344 -8.90 31.16 22.24
C LEU A 344 -9.27 32.42 21.44
N GLY A 345 -8.29 33.28 21.20
CA GLY A 345 -8.42 34.58 20.53
C GLY A 345 -8.07 34.56 19.04
N PHE A 346 -7.66 33.42 18.49
CA PHE A 346 -7.46 33.23 17.05
C PHE A 346 -8.66 32.51 16.41
N PRO A 347 -8.91 32.67 15.09
CA PRO A 347 -10.02 32.01 14.43
C PRO A 347 -9.93 30.48 14.53
N ASN A 348 -11.06 29.85 14.88
CA ASN A 348 -11.21 28.40 14.95
C ASN A 348 -12.40 27.99 14.09
N LEU A 349 -12.16 27.08 13.14
CA LEU A 349 -13.15 26.59 12.17
C LEU A 349 -13.52 25.15 12.48
N LEU A 350 -14.75 24.79 12.11
CA LEU A 350 -15.26 23.43 12.21
C LEU A 350 -15.08 22.73 10.86
N ALA A 351 -14.24 21.69 10.81
CA ALA A 351 -14.04 20.92 9.59
C ALA A 351 -15.34 20.21 9.15
N THR A 352 -15.52 20.10 7.83
CA THR A 352 -16.42 19.12 7.24
C THR A 352 -15.68 17.78 7.08
N PRO A 353 -16.41 16.65 7.01
CA PRO A 353 -15.79 15.35 6.68
C PRO A 353 -14.98 15.39 5.38
N GLU A 354 -15.44 16.17 4.40
CA GLU A 354 -14.75 16.40 3.13
C GLU A 354 -13.40 17.13 3.33
N ALA A 355 -13.40 18.26 4.04
CA ALA A 355 -12.17 19.03 4.29
C ALA A 355 -11.15 18.21 5.10
N ALA A 356 -11.60 17.52 6.14
CA ALA A 356 -10.75 16.61 6.93
C ALA A 356 -10.19 15.48 6.05
N GLY A 357 -11.02 14.86 5.21
CA GLY A 357 -10.63 13.79 4.29
C GLY A 357 -9.59 14.24 3.25
N ILE A 358 -9.74 15.44 2.69
CA ILE A 358 -8.79 16.04 1.73
C ILE A 358 -7.40 16.23 2.38
N TYR A 359 -7.34 16.86 3.55
CA TYR A 359 -6.06 17.07 4.25
C TYR A 359 -5.46 15.75 4.73
N ASN A 360 -6.30 14.78 5.10
CA ASN A 360 -5.85 13.43 5.44
C ASN A 360 -5.19 12.71 4.26
N ILE A 361 -5.78 12.78 3.05
CA ILE A 361 -5.16 12.22 1.84
C ILE A 361 -3.82 12.91 1.59
N ILE A 362 -3.76 14.24 1.65
CA ILE A 362 -2.49 14.94 1.44
C ILE A 362 -1.44 14.47 2.42
N TYR A 363 -1.76 14.39 3.69
CA TYR A 363 -0.84 13.93 4.71
C TYR A 363 -0.35 12.50 4.45
N ARG A 364 -1.27 11.58 4.11
CA ARG A 364 -0.94 10.18 3.75
C ARG A 364 0.09 10.10 2.63
N TYR A 365 0.03 10.99 1.65
CA TYR A 365 0.93 10.96 0.49
C TYR A 365 2.10 11.94 0.60
N LEU A 366 2.18 12.78 1.66
CA LEU A 366 3.35 13.61 1.95
C LEU A 366 4.56 12.79 2.42
N PHE A 367 4.31 11.64 3.05
CA PHE A 367 5.34 10.75 3.59
C PHE A 367 5.20 9.36 2.98
N ASP A 368 6.30 8.60 2.88
CA ASP A 368 6.26 7.23 2.36
C ASP A 368 5.45 6.29 3.27
N ARG A 369 5.45 6.55 4.59
CA ARG A 369 4.49 5.94 5.52
C ARG A 369 3.14 6.66 5.43
N ARG A 370 2.17 5.97 4.83
CA ARG A 370 0.80 6.43 4.58
C ARG A 370 -0.05 6.36 5.84
N ARG A 371 0.24 7.25 6.78
CA ARG A 371 -0.51 7.39 8.02
C ARG A 371 -1.65 8.36 7.87
N ASP A 372 -2.71 8.14 8.63
CA ASP A 372 -3.69 9.19 8.86
C ASP A 372 -3.06 10.42 9.50
N LEU A 373 -3.67 11.57 9.22
CA LEU A 373 -3.33 12.87 9.77
C LEU A 373 -3.30 12.78 11.30
N PRO A 374 -2.13 12.86 11.96
CA PRO A 374 -2.04 12.78 13.40
C PRO A 374 -2.58 14.07 14.00
N ILE A 375 -3.06 14.00 15.24
CA ILE A 375 -3.66 15.15 15.92
C ILE A 375 -3.05 15.27 17.34
N PRO A 376 -2.34 16.37 17.66
CA PRO A 376 -2.21 17.60 16.89
C PRO A 376 -1.22 17.51 15.71
N VAL A 377 -1.46 18.31 14.68
CA VAL A 377 -0.52 18.57 13.59
C VAL A 377 -0.68 20.02 13.13
N SER A 378 0.43 20.64 12.74
CA SER A 378 0.42 22.00 12.19
C SER A 378 1.10 22.04 10.83
N LEU A 379 0.57 22.85 9.92
CA LEU A 379 1.14 23.11 8.61
C LEU A 379 1.52 24.60 8.55
N LEU A 380 2.78 24.89 8.24
CA LEU A 380 3.23 26.25 7.96
C LEU A 380 3.01 26.54 6.48
N LEU A 381 2.18 27.53 6.19
CA LEU A 381 1.90 28.02 4.85
C LEU A 381 2.61 29.35 4.65
N ASP A 382 3.26 29.51 3.50
CA ASP A 382 3.80 30.80 3.07
C ASP A 382 2.71 31.76 2.58
N LYS A 383 3.12 32.96 2.16
CA LYS A 383 2.23 34.03 1.69
C LYS A 383 1.38 33.64 0.47
N ASP A 384 1.82 32.65 -0.31
CA ASP A 384 1.13 32.21 -1.52
C ASP A 384 0.15 31.06 -1.22
N GLY A 385 0.12 30.59 0.04
CA GLY A 385 -0.70 29.48 0.49
C GLY A 385 -0.05 28.11 0.29
N MET A 386 1.27 28.08 0.10
CA MET A 386 2.00 26.83 -0.07
C MET A 386 2.46 26.31 1.30
N ILE A 387 2.13 25.06 1.61
CA ILE A 387 2.68 24.32 2.74
C ILE A 387 4.18 24.17 2.51
N VAL A 388 4.99 24.72 3.41
CA VAL A 388 6.45 24.67 3.37
C VAL A 388 7.04 23.77 4.46
N LYS A 389 6.33 23.58 5.57
CA LYS A 389 6.76 22.78 6.71
C LYS A 389 5.59 22.09 7.41
N VAL A 390 5.82 20.88 7.89
CA VAL A 390 4.87 20.06 8.67
C VAL A 390 5.42 19.84 10.07
N TYR A 391 4.59 20.04 11.10
CA TYR A 391 4.89 19.73 12.50
C TYR A 391 3.94 18.63 12.98
N GLN A 392 4.49 17.45 13.25
CA GLN A 392 3.76 16.30 13.77
C GLN A 392 3.84 16.33 15.30
N GLY A 393 2.70 16.46 15.97
CA GLY A 393 2.62 16.62 17.42
C GLY A 393 2.71 18.09 17.86
N ALA A 394 3.06 18.27 19.14
CA ALA A 394 3.18 19.60 19.74
C ALA A 394 4.41 20.35 19.21
N VAL A 395 4.26 21.67 19.02
CA VAL A 395 5.30 22.59 18.56
C VAL A 395 5.42 23.78 19.50
N HIS A 396 6.64 24.07 19.94
CA HIS A 396 6.91 25.21 20.80
C HIS A 396 6.86 26.52 19.99
N PRO A 397 6.20 27.59 20.48
CA PRO A 397 6.06 28.84 19.72
C PRO A 397 7.38 29.53 19.35
N GLU A 398 8.43 29.40 20.14
CA GLU A 398 9.76 29.94 19.80
C GLU A 398 10.31 29.30 18.51
N ARG A 399 10.09 27.99 18.35
CA ARG A 399 10.48 27.26 17.15
C ARG A 399 9.75 27.79 15.91
N LEU A 400 8.45 28.11 16.05
CA LEU A 400 7.69 28.74 14.99
C LEU A 400 8.32 30.09 14.59
N VAL A 401 8.69 30.94 15.55
CA VAL A 401 9.34 32.23 15.26
C VAL A 401 10.66 32.06 14.53
N GLU A 402 11.47 31.07 14.89
CA GLU A 402 12.69 30.72 14.15
C GLU A 402 12.36 30.31 12.72
N ASP A 403 11.41 29.41 12.54
CA ASP A 403 11.03 28.88 11.23
C ASP A 403 10.46 29.96 10.30
N LEU A 404 9.76 30.97 10.83
CA LEU A 404 9.28 32.12 10.04
C LEU A 404 10.41 32.86 9.33
N ARG A 405 11.56 33.02 10.00
CA ARG A 405 12.75 33.66 9.42
C ARG A 405 13.38 32.81 8.31
N LEU A 406 12.98 31.54 8.24
CA LEU A 406 13.56 30.51 7.40
C LEU A 406 12.64 30.09 6.26
N VAL A 407 11.37 30.53 6.25
CA VAL A 407 10.42 30.31 5.14
C VAL A 407 11.08 30.80 3.85
N PRO A 408 11.43 29.89 2.92
CA PRO A 408 12.24 30.24 1.78
C PRO A 408 11.46 31.06 0.75
N SER A 409 12.12 32.03 0.12
CA SER A 409 11.68 32.65 -1.13
C SER A 409 12.12 31.86 -2.38
N THR A 410 13.05 30.88 -2.22
CA THR A 410 13.42 29.67 -3.04
C THR A 410 14.89 29.23 -2.72
N PRO A 411 15.35 27.98 -2.96
CA PRO A 411 14.68 26.67 -2.95
C PRO A 411 14.88 25.89 -1.63
N ALA A 412 13.83 25.21 -1.16
CA ALA A 412 13.70 24.56 0.15
C ALA A 412 14.53 23.26 0.36
N VAL A 413 15.13 22.74 -0.71
CA VAL A 413 15.78 21.41 -0.75
C VAL A 413 16.84 21.21 0.34
N ARG A 414 17.74 22.18 0.57
CA ARG A 414 18.83 22.03 1.55
C ARG A 414 18.32 21.89 2.99
N ARG A 415 17.16 22.45 3.32
CA ARG A 415 16.58 22.41 4.67
C ARG A 415 15.79 21.13 4.92
N ALA A 416 15.25 20.53 3.86
CA ALA A 416 14.47 19.31 3.92
C ALA A 416 15.34 18.04 4.07
N LEU A 417 16.64 18.13 3.77
CA LEU A 417 17.56 17.00 3.91
C LEU A 417 18.17 16.98 5.31
N PRO A 418 18.07 15.85 6.04
CA PRO A 418 18.59 15.74 7.41
C PRO A 418 20.12 15.68 7.49
N LEU A 419 20.78 15.47 6.35
CA LEU A 419 22.24 15.33 6.23
C LEU A 419 22.76 16.35 5.21
N GLY A 420 23.92 16.93 5.50
CA GLY A 420 24.64 17.74 4.52
C GLY A 420 25.05 16.90 3.31
N GLY A 421 24.93 17.46 2.11
CA GLY A 421 25.30 16.77 0.87
C GLY A 421 24.94 17.54 -0.38
N VAL A 422 25.37 17.01 -1.53
CA VAL A 422 24.96 17.49 -2.86
C VAL A 422 23.90 16.53 -3.39
N LEU A 423 22.71 17.03 -3.70
CA LEU A 423 21.68 16.24 -4.34
C LEU A 423 22.13 15.92 -5.78
N TYR A 424 22.50 14.66 -6.05
CA TYR A 424 22.85 14.17 -7.39
C TYR A 424 21.59 13.66 -8.14
N GLN A 425 20.51 14.43 -8.06
CA GLN A 425 19.31 14.24 -8.87
C GLN A 425 18.92 15.61 -9.44
N GLY A 426 18.13 15.62 -10.53
CA GLY A 426 17.54 16.86 -11.06
C GLY A 426 16.66 17.57 -10.02
N ALA A 427 15.97 18.64 -10.42
CA ALA A 427 14.96 19.26 -9.54
C ALA A 427 13.98 18.17 -9.07
N PHE A 428 13.92 17.91 -7.75
CA PHE A 428 12.91 17.04 -7.18
C PHE A 428 11.54 17.56 -7.63
N GLN A 429 10.72 16.67 -8.19
CA GLN A 429 9.35 16.97 -8.59
C GLN A 429 8.42 16.07 -7.80
N ARG A 430 7.48 16.70 -7.11
CA ARG A 430 6.38 16.05 -6.43
C ARG A 430 5.54 15.27 -7.42
N ASN A 431 5.07 14.11 -6.97
CA ASN A 431 4.19 13.26 -7.77
C ASN A 431 2.72 13.69 -7.61
N ASP A 432 2.35 14.83 -8.21
CA ASP A 432 0.97 15.36 -8.19
C ASP A 432 -0.04 14.39 -8.82
N PHE A 433 0.42 13.49 -9.69
CA PHE A 433 -0.42 12.47 -10.30
C PHE A 433 -1.00 11.51 -9.27
N THR A 434 -0.18 11.04 -8.30
CA THR A 434 -0.64 10.14 -7.25
C THR A 434 -1.67 10.80 -6.33
N TYR A 435 -1.50 12.08 -5.98
CA TYR A 435 -2.50 12.84 -5.23
C TYR A 435 -3.81 12.94 -6.02
N GLY A 436 -3.73 13.26 -7.31
CA GLY A 436 -4.89 13.35 -8.20
C GLY A 436 -5.68 12.05 -8.25
N VAL A 437 -5.01 10.91 -8.40
CA VAL A 437 -5.64 9.58 -8.40
C VAL A 437 -6.29 9.28 -7.06
N ALA A 438 -5.61 9.55 -5.93
CA ALA A 438 -6.16 9.29 -4.60
C ALA A 438 -7.41 10.13 -4.32
N MET A 439 -7.40 11.41 -4.69
CA MET A 439 -8.55 12.30 -4.58
C MET A 439 -9.70 11.83 -5.46
N PHE A 440 -9.41 11.44 -6.71
CA PHE A 440 -10.40 10.96 -7.67
C PHE A 440 -11.11 9.68 -7.18
N GLN A 441 -10.35 8.73 -6.65
CA GLN A 441 -10.88 7.49 -6.08
C GLN A 441 -11.80 7.73 -4.88
N ARG A 442 -11.57 8.80 -4.11
CA ARG A 442 -12.37 9.19 -2.95
C ARG A 442 -13.53 10.14 -3.28
N GLY A 443 -13.70 10.50 -4.56
CA GLY A 443 -14.78 11.37 -5.01
C GLY A 443 -14.49 12.87 -4.87
N TYR A 444 -13.30 13.27 -4.42
CA TYR A 444 -12.88 14.67 -4.31
C TYR A 444 -12.45 15.21 -5.68
N LEU A 445 -13.43 15.33 -6.58
CA LEU A 445 -13.18 15.58 -7.99
C LEU A 445 -12.49 16.94 -8.21
N GLU A 446 -12.78 17.97 -7.42
CA GLU A 446 -12.18 19.30 -7.64
C GLU A 446 -10.67 19.29 -7.36
N GLN A 447 -10.28 18.68 -6.25
CA GLN A 447 -8.89 18.55 -5.82
C GLN A 447 -8.11 17.62 -6.77
N ALA A 448 -8.77 16.56 -7.26
CA ALA A 448 -8.21 15.70 -8.29
C ALA A 448 -7.93 16.47 -9.60
N ALA A 449 -8.87 17.30 -10.05
CA ALA A 449 -8.70 18.09 -11.27
C ALA A 449 -7.55 19.10 -11.15
N VAL A 450 -7.40 19.76 -10.00
CA VAL A 450 -6.27 20.66 -9.72
C VAL A 450 -4.94 19.90 -9.82
N SER A 451 -4.86 18.72 -9.21
CA SER A 451 -3.64 17.91 -9.20
C SER A 451 -3.26 17.45 -10.62
N PHE A 452 -4.21 16.96 -11.42
CA PHE A 452 -3.93 16.56 -12.80
C PHE A 452 -3.55 17.74 -13.70
N LYS A 453 -4.11 18.94 -13.47
CA LYS A 453 -3.69 20.16 -14.17
C LYS A 453 -2.26 20.57 -13.83
N GLN A 454 -1.83 20.38 -12.58
CA GLN A 454 -0.42 20.59 -12.18
C GLN A 454 0.51 19.61 -12.90
N VAL A 455 0.12 18.33 -13.01
CA VAL A 455 0.89 17.34 -13.80
C VAL A 455 1.01 17.78 -15.26
N ILE A 456 -0.07 18.25 -15.88
CA ILE A 456 -0.04 18.74 -17.27
C ILE A 456 0.85 19.98 -17.41
N ALA A 457 0.80 20.91 -16.45
CA ALA A 457 1.65 22.09 -16.47
C ALA A 457 3.14 21.74 -16.39
N ALA A 458 3.51 20.74 -15.58
CA ALA A 458 4.88 20.26 -15.44
C ALA A 458 5.32 19.35 -16.60
N LYS A 459 4.40 18.52 -17.11
CA LYS A 459 4.64 17.50 -18.15
C LYS A 459 3.51 17.53 -19.19
N PRO A 460 3.52 18.49 -20.14
CA PRO A 460 2.43 18.66 -21.10
C PRO A 460 2.22 17.48 -22.06
N GLN A 461 3.21 16.58 -22.16
CA GLN A 461 3.18 15.39 -23.01
C GLN A 461 2.81 14.11 -22.25
N GLU A 462 2.38 14.18 -20.98
CA GLU A 462 1.97 13.02 -20.18
C GLU A 462 0.48 12.67 -20.45
N PRO A 463 0.15 11.66 -21.28
CA PRO A 463 -1.23 11.36 -21.64
C PRO A 463 -2.09 10.90 -20.46
N GLU A 464 -1.49 10.27 -19.44
CA GLU A 464 -2.17 9.75 -18.25
C GLU A 464 -2.93 10.86 -17.51
N ALA A 465 -2.37 12.07 -17.41
CA ALA A 465 -3.02 13.18 -16.74
C ALA A 465 -4.25 13.70 -17.52
N TYR A 466 -4.16 13.76 -18.85
CA TYR A 466 -5.31 14.08 -19.71
C TYR A 466 -6.38 12.99 -19.62
N TYR A 467 -6.00 11.71 -19.64
CA TYR A 467 -6.96 10.60 -19.53
C TYR A 467 -7.75 10.66 -18.23
N ASN A 468 -7.07 10.92 -17.11
CA ASN A 468 -7.72 11.02 -15.81
C ASN A 468 -8.62 12.26 -15.70
N LEU A 469 -8.24 13.41 -16.27
CA LEU A 469 -9.15 14.55 -16.40
C LEU A 469 -10.37 14.22 -17.24
N GLY A 470 -10.19 13.56 -18.38
CA GLY A 470 -11.30 13.12 -19.23
C GLY A 470 -12.27 12.22 -18.49
N THR A 471 -11.75 11.23 -17.76
CA THR A 471 -12.54 10.32 -16.92
C THR A 471 -13.24 11.05 -15.77
N LEU A 472 -12.58 12.06 -15.20
CA LEU A 472 -13.14 12.90 -14.13
C LEU A 472 -14.31 13.73 -14.62
N TYR A 473 -14.17 14.38 -15.78
CA TYR A 473 -15.25 15.17 -16.38
C TYR A 473 -16.41 14.28 -16.86
N LEU A 474 -16.15 13.04 -17.28
CA LEU A 474 -17.21 12.05 -17.51
C LEU A 474 -18.03 11.80 -16.24
N ARG A 475 -17.39 11.60 -15.08
CA ARG A 475 -18.11 11.42 -13.80
C ARG A 475 -18.93 12.64 -13.38
N ARG A 476 -18.58 13.83 -13.86
CA ARG A 476 -19.35 15.06 -13.62
C ARG A 476 -20.44 15.32 -14.66
N ASN A 477 -20.60 14.43 -15.65
CA ASN A 477 -21.44 14.65 -16.83
C ASN A 477 -21.07 15.92 -17.63
N ALA A 478 -19.82 16.39 -17.50
CA ALA A 478 -19.27 17.49 -18.28
C ALA A 478 -18.67 16.95 -19.59
N PHE A 479 -19.57 16.47 -20.46
CA PHE A 479 -19.22 15.76 -21.69
C PHE A 479 -18.30 16.54 -22.66
N PRO A 480 -18.45 17.86 -22.86
CA PRO A 480 -17.54 18.62 -23.72
C PRO A 480 -16.09 18.62 -23.22
N ASP A 481 -15.88 18.88 -21.92
CA ASP A 481 -14.55 18.84 -21.31
C ASP A 481 -13.97 17.42 -21.39
N ALA A 482 -14.77 16.41 -21.05
CA ALA A 482 -14.37 15.00 -21.13
C ALA A 482 -13.85 14.63 -22.51
N ARG A 483 -14.59 14.99 -23.57
CA ARG A 483 -14.21 14.77 -24.97
C ARG A 483 -12.85 15.39 -25.27
N GLN A 484 -12.68 16.67 -24.95
CA GLN A 484 -11.45 17.42 -25.21
C GLN A 484 -10.22 16.73 -24.58
N TYR A 485 -10.30 16.33 -23.31
CA TYR A 485 -9.18 15.68 -22.62
C TYR A 485 -8.90 14.26 -23.14
N LEU A 486 -9.94 13.49 -23.48
CA LEU A 486 -9.77 12.15 -24.05
C LEU A 486 -9.20 12.19 -25.48
N GLU A 487 -9.62 13.13 -26.31
CA GLU A 487 -9.04 13.33 -27.65
C GLU A 487 -7.58 13.77 -27.56
N GLN A 488 -7.25 14.66 -26.60
CA GLN A 488 -5.87 15.06 -26.35
C GLN A 488 -5.01 13.88 -25.84
N THR A 489 -5.58 12.99 -25.03
CA THR A 489 -4.93 11.74 -24.61
C THR A 489 -4.53 10.91 -25.84
N LEU A 490 -5.45 10.72 -26.78
CA LEU A 490 -5.22 9.92 -27.99
C LEU A 490 -4.30 10.61 -29.00
N LYS A 491 -4.28 11.95 -29.03
CA LYS A 491 -3.31 12.71 -29.81
C LYS A 491 -1.87 12.47 -29.31
N LEU A 492 -1.69 12.39 -27.99
CA LEU A 492 -0.40 12.10 -27.38
C LEU A 492 -0.04 10.61 -27.43
N ARG A 493 -1.02 9.73 -27.24
CA ARG A 493 -0.85 8.26 -27.26
C ARG A 493 -2.02 7.58 -27.98
N PRO A 494 -1.92 7.33 -29.30
CA PRO A 494 -2.99 6.70 -30.08
C PRO A 494 -3.31 5.25 -29.66
N ASN A 495 -2.34 4.55 -29.08
CA ASN A 495 -2.47 3.17 -28.60
C ASN A 495 -2.95 3.09 -27.14
N TYR A 496 -3.94 3.91 -26.76
CA TYR A 496 -4.51 3.96 -25.40
C TYR A 496 -5.95 3.38 -25.39
N PRO A 497 -6.13 2.07 -25.16
CA PRO A 497 -7.44 1.41 -25.31
C PRO A 497 -8.50 1.94 -24.35
N GLU A 498 -8.14 2.30 -23.12
CA GLU A 498 -9.06 2.86 -22.13
C GLU A 498 -9.64 4.22 -22.57
N ALA A 499 -8.84 5.06 -23.24
CA ALA A 499 -9.29 6.35 -23.76
C ALA A 499 -10.26 6.19 -24.94
N TRP A 500 -9.98 5.24 -25.86
CA TRP A 500 -10.91 4.87 -26.92
C TRP A 500 -12.24 4.35 -26.36
N ASN A 501 -12.20 3.50 -25.33
CA ASN A 501 -13.42 3.04 -24.67
C ASN A 501 -14.22 4.20 -24.06
N ASN A 502 -13.56 5.14 -23.38
CA ASN A 502 -14.24 6.28 -22.77
C ASN A 502 -14.84 7.24 -23.81
N LEU A 503 -14.18 7.45 -24.96
CA LEU A 503 -14.80 8.17 -26.08
C LEU A 503 -15.98 7.40 -26.69
N GLY A 504 -15.92 6.07 -26.73
CA GLY A 504 -17.03 5.24 -27.17
C GLY A 504 -18.25 5.38 -26.25
N MET A 505 -18.02 5.37 -24.93
CA MET A 505 -19.06 5.60 -23.93
C MET A 505 -19.66 7.00 -24.07
N LEU A 506 -18.82 8.01 -24.22
CA LEU A 506 -19.28 9.39 -24.42
C LEU A 506 -20.14 9.55 -25.69
N ALA A 507 -19.70 8.96 -26.80
CA ALA A 507 -20.46 8.97 -28.05
C ALA A 507 -21.80 8.25 -27.91
N ALA A 508 -21.87 7.17 -27.13
CA ALA A 508 -23.11 6.46 -26.85
C ALA A 508 -24.10 7.33 -26.05
N GLU A 509 -23.62 8.03 -25.02
CA GLU A 509 -24.44 8.97 -24.22
C GLU A 509 -24.94 10.16 -25.06
N GLU A 510 -24.15 10.63 -26.02
CA GLU A 510 -24.55 11.67 -26.98
C GLU A 510 -25.47 11.15 -28.12
N GLY A 511 -25.83 9.86 -28.12
CA GLY A 511 -26.66 9.24 -29.16
C GLY A 511 -25.93 8.99 -30.50
N ARG A 512 -24.61 9.16 -30.56
CA ARG A 512 -23.75 8.94 -31.74
C ARG A 512 -23.31 7.48 -31.83
N THR A 513 -24.27 6.59 -32.04
CA THR A 513 -24.07 5.13 -31.98
C THR A 513 -22.95 4.62 -32.90
N ASP A 514 -22.84 5.12 -34.13
CA ASP A 514 -21.79 4.67 -35.07
C ASP A 514 -20.39 5.08 -34.61
N GLU A 515 -20.25 6.26 -34.02
CA GLU A 515 -19.00 6.73 -33.43
C GLU A 515 -18.63 5.86 -32.22
N ALA A 516 -19.60 5.53 -31.37
CA ALA A 516 -19.42 4.65 -30.23
C ALA A 516 -18.87 3.27 -30.65
N ILE A 517 -19.51 2.64 -31.65
CA ILE A 517 -19.07 1.34 -32.18
C ILE A 517 -17.65 1.40 -32.71
N ARG A 518 -17.30 2.42 -33.50
CA ARG A 518 -15.93 2.60 -34.01
C ARG A 518 -14.91 2.71 -32.88
N ASN A 519 -15.19 3.54 -31.88
CA ASN A 519 -14.30 3.77 -30.75
C ASN A 519 -14.12 2.50 -29.89
N PHE A 520 -15.20 1.76 -29.59
CA PHE A 520 -15.08 0.48 -28.88
C PHE A 520 -14.31 -0.57 -29.68
N LYS A 521 -14.55 -0.68 -30.99
CA LYS A 521 -13.78 -1.59 -31.86
C LYS A 521 -12.30 -1.23 -31.88
N GLN A 522 -11.95 0.06 -31.90
CA GLN A 522 -10.56 0.50 -31.83
C GLN A 522 -9.92 0.15 -30.48
N SER A 523 -10.65 0.31 -29.38
CA SER A 523 -10.22 -0.14 -28.04
C SER A 523 -9.90 -1.64 -28.02
N LEU A 524 -10.81 -2.46 -28.59
CA LEU A 524 -10.66 -3.92 -28.65
C LEU A 524 -9.58 -4.37 -29.65
N LEU A 525 -9.29 -3.60 -30.68
CA LEU A 525 -8.16 -3.86 -31.59
C LEU A 525 -6.83 -3.75 -30.83
N LEU A 526 -6.71 -2.73 -29.98
CA LEU A 526 -5.51 -2.49 -29.17
C LEU A 526 -5.41 -3.45 -27.98
N LYS A 527 -6.55 -3.84 -27.39
CA LYS A 527 -6.64 -4.74 -26.24
C LYS A 527 -7.81 -5.71 -26.40
N PRO A 528 -7.61 -6.85 -27.10
CA PRO A 528 -8.69 -7.80 -27.41
C PRO A 528 -9.38 -8.42 -26.19
N GLY A 529 -8.69 -8.46 -25.05
CA GLY A 529 -9.20 -8.94 -23.77
C GLY A 529 -9.74 -7.85 -22.85
N TYR A 530 -10.10 -6.66 -23.36
CA TYR A 530 -10.62 -5.59 -22.52
C TYR A 530 -12.10 -5.79 -22.20
N ALA A 531 -12.39 -6.48 -21.09
CA ALA A 531 -13.75 -6.86 -20.68
C ALA A 531 -14.75 -5.67 -20.67
N ILE A 532 -14.34 -4.51 -20.16
CA ILE A 532 -15.20 -3.31 -20.13
C ILE A 532 -15.63 -2.88 -21.55
N ALA A 533 -14.71 -2.86 -22.51
CA ALA A 533 -15.03 -2.50 -23.90
C ALA A 533 -15.89 -3.56 -24.59
N LEU A 534 -15.69 -4.85 -24.28
CA LEU A 534 -16.55 -5.95 -24.75
C LEU A 534 -17.98 -5.78 -24.25
N VAL A 535 -18.15 -5.49 -22.96
CA VAL A 535 -19.47 -5.23 -22.35
C VAL A 535 -20.14 -4.00 -22.95
N ASN A 536 -19.41 -2.90 -23.09
CA ASN A 536 -19.96 -1.67 -23.66
C ASN A 536 -20.43 -1.86 -25.11
N LEU A 537 -19.60 -2.49 -25.96
CA LEU A 537 -19.98 -2.78 -27.34
C LEU A 537 -21.13 -3.80 -27.43
N GLY A 538 -21.09 -4.85 -26.61
CA GLY A 538 -22.17 -5.84 -26.53
C GLY A 538 -23.51 -5.20 -26.13
N ASN A 539 -23.48 -4.25 -25.19
CA ASN A 539 -24.67 -3.49 -24.79
C ASN A 539 -25.20 -2.55 -25.88
N ILE A 540 -24.34 -2.03 -26.77
CA ILE A 540 -24.78 -1.29 -27.95
C ILE A 540 -25.47 -2.22 -28.95
N TYR A 541 -24.88 -3.37 -29.28
CA TYR A 541 -25.50 -4.34 -30.18
C TYR A 541 -26.81 -4.91 -29.63
N ARG A 542 -26.88 -5.17 -28.32
CA ARG A 542 -28.13 -5.54 -27.64
C ARG A 542 -29.23 -4.48 -27.82
N ARG A 543 -28.88 -3.19 -27.72
CA ARG A 543 -29.83 -2.08 -27.95
C ARG A 543 -30.26 -1.98 -29.42
N GLN A 544 -29.40 -2.35 -30.36
CA GLN A 544 -29.70 -2.40 -31.80
C GLN A 544 -30.46 -3.66 -32.24
N GLY A 545 -30.60 -4.66 -31.37
CA GLY A 545 -31.21 -5.96 -31.71
C GLY A 545 -30.26 -6.96 -32.40
N ALA A 546 -28.97 -6.62 -32.52
CA ALA A 546 -27.92 -7.49 -33.02
C ALA A 546 -27.49 -8.48 -31.92
N PHE A 547 -28.38 -9.42 -31.60
CA PHE A 547 -28.25 -10.26 -30.41
C PHE A 547 -27.10 -11.27 -30.49
N ALA A 548 -26.80 -11.80 -31.67
CA ALA A 548 -25.72 -12.77 -31.83
C ALA A 548 -24.34 -12.13 -31.56
N GLU A 549 -24.11 -10.94 -32.10
CA GLU A 549 -22.90 -10.15 -31.88
C GLU A 549 -22.79 -9.69 -30.42
N ALA A 550 -23.92 -9.34 -29.80
CA ALA A 550 -23.95 -9.01 -28.37
C ALA A 550 -23.57 -10.22 -27.51
N GLU A 551 -24.11 -11.41 -27.80
CA GLU A 551 -23.82 -12.63 -27.05
C GLU A 551 -22.34 -13.02 -27.17
N GLU A 552 -21.77 -12.98 -28.37
CA GLU A 552 -20.35 -13.30 -28.60
C GLU A 552 -19.43 -12.43 -27.73
N LEU A 553 -19.64 -11.11 -27.75
CA LEU A 553 -18.82 -10.16 -27.00
C LEU A 553 -18.97 -10.34 -25.48
N LEU A 554 -20.21 -10.52 -25.01
CA LEU A 554 -20.48 -10.69 -23.59
C LEU A 554 -19.97 -12.03 -23.05
N ARG A 555 -20.02 -13.11 -23.84
CA ARG A 555 -19.42 -14.41 -23.48
C ARG A 555 -17.90 -14.32 -23.39
N ARG A 556 -17.24 -13.63 -24.33
CA ARG A 556 -15.79 -13.35 -24.24
C ARG A 556 -15.44 -12.55 -22.98
N ALA A 557 -16.26 -11.56 -22.62
CA ALA A 557 -16.07 -10.81 -21.38
C ALA A 557 -16.20 -11.72 -20.15
N LEU A 558 -17.15 -12.67 -20.17
CA LEU A 558 -17.37 -13.64 -19.09
C LEU A 558 -16.20 -14.62 -18.96
N GLU A 559 -15.62 -15.08 -20.07
CA GLU A 559 -14.42 -15.93 -20.05
C GLU A 559 -13.23 -15.22 -19.40
N ILE A 560 -13.07 -13.91 -19.64
CA ILE A 560 -12.00 -13.10 -19.07
C ILE A 560 -12.25 -12.79 -17.59
N SER A 561 -13.51 -12.56 -17.19
CA SER A 561 -13.87 -12.22 -15.82
C SER A 561 -15.18 -12.91 -15.41
N PRO A 562 -15.11 -14.20 -15.03
CA PRO A 562 -16.31 -15.01 -14.72
C PRO A 562 -17.14 -14.48 -13.56
N ASP A 563 -16.48 -13.84 -12.59
CA ASP A 563 -17.07 -13.28 -11.38
C ASP A 563 -17.24 -11.75 -11.46
N ASP A 564 -17.34 -11.18 -12.67
CA ASP A 564 -17.69 -9.75 -12.84
C ASP A 564 -19.22 -9.56 -12.81
N PRO A 565 -19.77 -8.78 -11.86
CA PRO A 565 -21.21 -8.53 -11.77
C PRO A 565 -21.78 -7.79 -12.99
N GLU A 566 -21.02 -6.92 -13.65
CA GLU A 566 -21.49 -6.14 -14.82
C GLU A 566 -21.65 -7.01 -16.07
N VAL A 567 -20.74 -7.96 -16.25
CA VAL A 567 -20.80 -8.92 -17.35
C VAL A 567 -22.02 -9.82 -17.19
N ASN A 568 -22.22 -10.36 -15.98
CA ASN A 568 -23.38 -11.19 -15.64
C ASN A 568 -24.69 -10.40 -15.80
N TYR A 569 -24.75 -9.15 -15.31
CA TYR A 569 -25.91 -8.29 -15.51
C TYR A 569 -26.22 -8.06 -17.01
N SER A 570 -25.20 -7.74 -17.81
CA SER A 570 -25.36 -7.48 -19.25
C SER A 570 -25.86 -8.72 -20.02
N LEU A 571 -25.37 -9.92 -19.67
CA LEU A 571 -25.88 -11.19 -20.21
C LEU A 571 -27.33 -11.44 -19.79
N GLY A 572 -27.66 -11.21 -18.52
CA GLY A 572 -29.03 -11.32 -18.02
C GLY A 572 -29.99 -10.42 -18.80
N MET A 573 -29.58 -9.17 -19.05
CA MET A 573 -30.35 -8.21 -19.84
C MET A 573 -30.42 -8.57 -21.33
N LEU A 574 -29.43 -9.25 -21.89
CA LEU A 574 -29.46 -9.77 -23.26
C LEU A 574 -30.52 -10.88 -23.39
N TYR A 575 -30.47 -11.88 -22.51
CA TYR A 575 -31.41 -13.00 -22.52
C TYR A 575 -32.84 -12.55 -22.20
N ALA A 576 -33.02 -11.57 -21.30
CA ALA A 576 -34.32 -10.97 -21.05
C ALA A 576 -34.92 -10.30 -22.31
N ARG A 577 -34.09 -9.70 -23.17
CA ARG A 577 -34.50 -9.12 -24.45
C ARG A 577 -34.83 -10.16 -25.51
N GLN A 578 -34.23 -11.35 -25.43
CA GLN A 578 -34.52 -12.50 -26.27
C GLN A 578 -35.69 -13.36 -25.75
N ASP A 579 -36.36 -12.92 -24.67
CA ASP A 579 -37.44 -13.65 -23.98
C ASP A 579 -37.01 -15.01 -23.36
N GLN A 580 -35.70 -15.17 -23.12
CA GLN A 580 -35.10 -16.33 -22.48
C GLN A 580 -35.02 -16.12 -20.97
N LEU A 581 -36.18 -16.21 -20.30
CA LEU A 581 -36.37 -15.77 -18.90
C LEU A 581 -35.51 -16.56 -17.90
N GLU A 582 -35.41 -17.88 -18.06
CA GLU A 582 -34.64 -18.73 -17.14
C GLU A 582 -33.13 -18.39 -17.18
N GLN A 583 -32.56 -18.21 -18.38
CA GLN A 583 -31.17 -17.78 -18.52
C GLN A 583 -30.98 -16.37 -17.96
N ALA A 584 -31.93 -15.46 -18.23
CA ALA A 584 -31.88 -14.10 -17.70
C ALA A 584 -31.84 -14.08 -16.16
N ALA A 585 -32.70 -14.86 -15.51
CA ALA A 585 -32.77 -14.97 -14.06
C ALA A 585 -31.46 -15.48 -13.49
N ARG A 586 -30.91 -16.57 -14.05
CA ARG A 586 -29.63 -17.15 -13.60
C ARG A 586 -28.48 -16.14 -13.61
N TYR A 587 -28.33 -15.37 -14.69
CA TYR A 587 -27.24 -14.39 -14.79
C TYR A 587 -27.46 -13.16 -13.90
N LEU A 588 -28.71 -12.68 -13.77
CA LEU A 588 -29.04 -11.59 -12.84
C LEU A 588 -28.86 -12.01 -11.37
N GLU A 589 -29.23 -13.22 -10.99
CA GLU A 589 -29.00 -13.78 -9.66
C GLU A 589 -27.50 -13.88 -9.35
N LYS A 590 -26.68 -14.31 -10.31
CA LYS A 590 -25.22 -14.33 -10.16
C LYS A 590 -24.67 -12.91 -10.01
N ALA A 591 -25.17 -11.94 -10.77
CA ALA A 591 -24.76 -10.53 -10.63
C ALA A 591 -25.07 -9.97 -9.23
N VAL A 592 -26.27 -10.21 -8.71
CA VAL A 592 -26.67 -9.81 -7.34
C VAL A 592 -25.87 -10.56 -6.28
N THR A 593 -25.54 -11.83 -6.52
CA THR A 593 -24.69 -12.61 -5.60
C THR A 593 -23.28 -12.03 -5.51
N LEU A 594 -22.72 -11.61 -6.65
CA LEU A 594 -21.39 -11.01 -6.76
C LEU A 594 -21.36 -9.57 -6.23
N ARG A 595 -22.45 -8.81 -6.41
CA ARG A 595 -22.63 -7.45 -5.91
C ARG A 595 -24.03 -7.28 -5.29
N PRO A 596 -24.18 -7.52 -3.98
CA PRO A 596 -25.49 -7.43 -3.30
C PRO A 596 -26.09 -6.01 -3.27
N ASP A 597 -25.28 -4.98 -3.45
CA ASP A 597 -25.64 -3.56 -3.50
C ASP A 597 -25.79 -3.04 -4.95
N TYR A 598 -26.28 -3.89 -5.88
CA TYR A 598 -26.49 -3.51 -7.28
C TYR A 598 -27.97 -3.20 -7.60
N PRO A 599 -28.42 -1.93 -7.54
CA PRO A 599 -29.83 -1.57 -7.66
C PRO A 599 -30.47 -1.96 -9.00
N ASP A 600 -29.80 -1.72 -10.13
CA ASP A 600 -30.32 -2.09 -11.46
C ASP A 600 -30.54 -3.59 -11.60
N ALA A 601 -29.58 -4.41 -11.14
CA ALA A 601 -29.68 -5.86 -11.18
C ALA A 601 -30.80 -6.38 -10.27
N LEU A 602 -30.92 -5.83 -9.05
CA LEU A 602 -32.00 -6.17 -8.12
C LEU A 602 -33.38 -5.83 -8.69
N ASN A 603 -33.54 -4.62 -9.22
CA ASN A 603 -34.81 -4.16 -9.80
C ASN A 603 -35.19 -4.99 -11.04
N ASN A 604 -34.24 -5.25 -11.95
CA ASN A 604 -34.53 -6.00 -13.18
C ASN A 604 -34.77 -7.49 -12.91
N LEU A 605 -34.10 -8.07 -11.91
CA LEU A 605 -34.39 -9.43 -11.44
C LEU A 605 -35.80 -9.50 -10.84
N ALA A 606 -36.19 -8.52 -10.03
CA ALA A 606 -37.54 -8.44 -9.46
C ALA A 606 -38.61 -8.33 -10.57
N VAL A 607 -38.39 -7.48 -11.58
CA VAL A 607 -39.28 -7.36 -12.75
C VAL A 607 -39.39 -8.70 -13.49
N LEU A 608 -38.29 -9.45 -13.61
CA LEU A 608 -38.31 -10.78 -14.22
C LEU A 608 -39.14 -11.77 -13.40
N PHE A 609 -39.01 -11.76 -12.07
CA PHE A 609 -39.83 -12.58 -11.17
C PHE A 609 -41.31 -12.24 -11.26
N VAL A 610 -41.69 -10.97 -11.45
CA VAL A 610 -43.10 -10.61 -11.74
C VAL A 610 -43.59 -11.29 -13.02
N ARG A 611 -42.77 -11.32 -14.08
CA ARG A 611 -43.12 -12.01 -15.34
C ARG A 611 -43.26 -13.53 -15.16
N GLU A 612 -42.43 -14.13 -14.30
CA GLU A 612 -42.50 -15.54 -13.92
C GLU A 612 -43.61 -15.85 -12.90
N ARG A 613 -44.37 -14.85 -12.44
CA ARG A 613 -45.39 -14.94 -11.37
C ARG A 613 -44.84 -15.35 -10.00
N ARG A 614 -43.54 -15.14 -9.76
CA ARG A 614 -42.86 -15.33 -8.47
C ARG A 614 -42.97 -14.05 -7.63
N ASN A 615 -44.19 -13.69 -7.26
CA ASN A 615 -44.51 -12.38 -6.69
C ASN A 615 -43.83 -12.12 -5.33
N SER A 616 -43.68 -13.15 -4.48
CA SER A 616 -42.97 -13.05 -3.20
C SER A 616 -41.50 -12.68 -3.37
N ASP A 617 -40.83 -13.34 -4.32
CA ASP A 617 -39.42 -13.13 -4.60
C ASP A 617 -39.20 -11.74 -5.22
N ALA A 618 -40.12 -11.32 -6.10
CA ALA A 618 -40.11 -9.97 -6.67
C ALA A 618 -40.22 -8.88 -5.58
N GLU A 619 -41.16 -9.02 -4.65
CA GLU A 619 -41.36 -8.09 -3.54
C GLU A 619 -40.09 -7.98 -2.66
N GLU A 620 -39.48 -9.11 -2.30
CA GLU A 620 -38.24 -9.13 -1.51
C GLU A 620 -37.09 -8.40 -2.22
N ARG A 621 -36.93 -8.62 -3.53
CA ARG A 621 -35.87 -8.00 -4.33
C ARG A 621 -36.09 -6.50 -4.50
N PHE A 622 -37.31 -6.04 -4.74
CA PHE A 622 -37.61 -4.60 -4.76
C PHE A 622 -37.33 -3.93 -3.40
N LYS A 623 -37.76 -4.54 -2.29
CA LYS A 623 -37.47 -4.01 -0.94
C LYS A 623 -35.97 -4.00 -0.63
N THR A 624 -35.25 -5.01 -1.09
CA THR A 624 -33.78 -5.03 -0.96
C THR A 624 -33.15 -3.91 -1.77
N CYS A 625 -33.60 -3.67 -3.00
CA CYS A 625 -33.14 -2.55 -3.83
C CYS A 625 -33.35 -1.20 -3.13
N ILE A 626 -34.57 -0.96 -2.62
CA ILE A 626 -34.91 0.24 -1.85
C ILE A 626 -34.00 0.42 -0.62
N ARG A 627 -33.72 -0.66 0.11
CA ARG A 627 -32.87 -0.61 1.30
C ARG A 627 -31.40 -0.28 0.97
N VAL A 628 -30.86 -0.80 -0.13
CA VAL A 628 -29.45 -0.57 -0.51
C VAL A 628 -29.24 0.72 -1.30
N ALA A 629 -30.28 1.20 -2.01
CA ALA A 629 -30.26 2.44 -2.79
C ALA A 629 -31.61 3.18 -2.65
N PRO A 630 -31.86 3.89 -1.53
CA PRO A 630 -33.11 4.60 -1.28
C PRO A 630 -33.45 5.70 -2.31
N GLU A 631 -32.47 6.17 -3.05
CA GLU A 631 -32.62 7.15 -4.13
C GLU A 631 -33.10 6.55 -5.45
N PHE A 632 -33.09 5.22 -5.59
CA PHE A 632 -33.44 4.51 -6.82
C PHE A 632 -34.97 4.39 -7.00
N ASP A 633 -35.55 5.42 -7.60
CA ASP A 633 -37.00 5.61 -7.81
C ASP A 633 -37.71 4.43 -8.50
N GLN A 634 -37.07 3.79 -9.48
CA GLN A 634 -37.68 2.75 -10.30
C GLN A 634 -38.09 1.52 -9.48
N ALA A 635 -37.39 1.21 -8.40
CA ALA A 635 -37.75 0.10 -7.51
C ALA A 635 -39.05 0.37 -6.75
N TYR A 636 -39.26 1.61 -6.28
CA TYR A 636 -40.51 2.03 -5.64
C TYR A 636 -41.68 1.95 -6.62
N LEU A 637 -41.51 2.48 -7.84
CA LEU A 637 -42.56 2.47 -8.86
C LEU A 637 -42.93 1.04 -9.27
N ASN A 638 -41.94 0.17 -9.48
CA ASN A 638 -42.19 -1.21 -9.86
C ASN A 638 -42.81 -2.03 -8.72
N LEU A 639 -42.44 -1.78 -7.46
CA LEU A 639 -43.07 -2.41 -6.30
C LEU A 639 -44.52 -1.95 -6.13
N ALA A 640 -44.80 -0.66 -6.30
CA ALA A 640 -46.17 -0.15 -6.27
C ALA A 640 -47.03 -0.81 -7.36
N ARG A 641 -46.51 -0.94 -8.59
CA ARG A 641 -47.19 -1.66 -9.69
C ARG A 641 -47.43 -3.13 -9.38
N LEU A 642 -46.49 -3.81 -8.73
CA LEU A 642 -46.68 -5.19 -8.26
C LEU A 642 -47.83 -5.27 -7.26
N TYR A 643 -47.89 -4.38 -6.27
CA TYR A 643 -49.01 -4.35 -5.32
C TYR A 643 -50.36 -4.04 -5.99
N VAL A 644 -50.39 -3.23 -7.04
CA VAL A 644 -51.61 -3.02 -7.84
C VAL A 644 -52.04 -4.31 -8.54
N ILE A 645 -51.09 -5.06 -9.13
CA ILE A 645 -51.36 -6.37 -9.76
C ILE A 645 -51.90 -7.38 -8.72
N LEU A 646 -51.45 -7.29 -7.48
CA LEU A 646 -51.88 -8.15 -6.37
C LEU A 646 -53.16 -7.66 -5.66
N GLU A 647 -53.78 -6.58 -6.14
CA GLU A 647 -54.95 -5.92 -5.52
C GLU A 647 -54.71 -5.35 -4.11
N GLU A 648 -53.44 -5.18 -3.71
CA GLU A 648 -53.01 -4.65 -2.42
C GLU A 648 -52.85 -3.11 -2.45
N LYS A 649 -53.93 -2.40 -2.79
CA LYS A 649 -53.93 -0.94 -3.03
C LYS A 649 -53.32 -0.12 -1.89
N GLN A 650 -53.51 -0.54 -0.63
CA GLN A 650 -52.99 0.18 0.53
C GLN A 650 -51.45 0.16 0.57
N LYS A 651 -50.83 -1.01 0.32
CA LYS A 651 -49.37 -1.11 0.25
C LYS A 651 -48.78 -0.33 -0.92
N ALA A 652 -49.47 -0.31 -2.06
CA ALA A 652 -49.07 0.51 -3.21
C ALA A 652 -49.00 2.00 -2.84
N LYS A 653 -49.99 2.51 -2.09
CA LYS A 653 -49.99 3.91 -1.60
C LYS A 653 -48.83 4.17 -0.63
N GLU A 654 -48.57 3.26 0.29
CA GLU A 654 -47.49 3.39 1.28
C GLU A 654 -46.12 3.52 0.62
N VAL A 655 -45.81 2.66 -0.35
CA VAL A 655 -44.54 2.72 -1.09
C VAL A 655 -44.39 4.02 -1.89
N LEU A 656 -45.46 4.49 -2.54
CA LEU A 656 -45.40 5.76 -3.28
C LEU A 656 -45.23 6.98 -2.34
N LEU A 657 -45.83 6.95 -1.16
CA LEU A 657 -45.63 7.98 -0.14
C LEU A 657 -44.20 7.96 0.42
N GLU A 658 -43.60 6.79 0.59
CA GLU A 658 -42.19 6.65 0.97
C GLU A 658 -41.27 7.28 -0.07
N LEU A 659 -41.49 7.02 -1.37
CA LEU A 659 -40.75 7.69 -2.45
C LEU A 659 -40.93 9.20 -2.41
N LEU A 660 -42.15 9.71 -2.18
CA LEU A 660 -42.41 11.15 -2.08
C LEU A 660 -41.81 11.79 -0.83
N GLN A 661 -41.58 11.03 0.25
CA GLN A 661 -40.85 11.52 1.41
C GLN A 661 -39.37 11.78 1.07
N GLN A 662 -38.77 10.91 0.25
CA GLN A 662 -37.39 11.07 -0.24
C GLN A 662 -37.30 12.11 -1.37
N GLN A 663 -38.29 12.11 -2.27
CA GLN A 663 -38.33 12.92 -3.48
C GLN A 663 -39.70 13.65 -3.62
N PRO A 664 -39.92 14.76 -2.88
CA PRO A 664 -41.23 15.42 -2.80
C PRO A 664 -41.81 15.90 -4.14
N GLN A 665 -40.95 16.12 -5.14
CA GLN A 665 -41.33 16.63 -6.46
C GLN A 665 -41.44 15.54 -7.53
N HIS A 666 -41.45 14.26 -7.15
CA HIS A 666 -41.45 13.15 -8.09
C HIS A 666 -42.79 12.98 -8.83
N LYS A 667 -42.88 13.52 -10.06
CA LYS A 667 -44.12 13.65 -10.84
C LYS A 667 -44.85 12.34 -11.12
N VAL A 668 -44.10 11.27 -11.42
CA VAL A 668 -44.71 9.96 -11.74
C VAL A 668 -45.37 9.35 -10.51
N ALA A 669 -44.74 9.49 -9.34
CA ALA A 669 -45.27 8.95 -8.09
C ALA A 669 -46.53 9.69 -7.65
N GLN A 670 -46.57 11.03 -7.79
CA GLN A 670 -47.78 11.83 -7.53
C GLN A 670 -48.95 11.36 -8.39
N LYS A 671 -48.72 11.18 -9.70
CA LYS A 671 -49.74 10.72 -10.64
C LYS A 671 -50.20 9.29 -10.35
N GLU A 672 -49.29 8.35 -10.09
CA GLU A 672 -49.65 6.97 -9.74
C GLU A 672 -50.43 6.92 -8.42
N LEU A 673 -50.11 7.78 -7.45
CA LEU A 673 -50.84 7.87 -6.18
C LEU A 673 -52.26 8.41 -6.36
N GLU A 674 -52.47 9.42 -7.21
CA GLU A 674 -53.80 9.94 -7.57
C GLU A 674 -54.67 8.87 -8.23
N MET A 675 -54.12 8.03 -9.11
CA MET A 675 -54.85 6.93 -9.76
C MET A 675 -55.28 5.81 -8.79
N LEU A 676 -54.72 5.77 -7.57
CA LEU A 676 -55.06 4.78 -6.54
C LEU A 676 -56.10 5.30 -5.53
N GLN A 677 -56.47 6.59 -5.58
CA GLN A 677 -57.57 7.18 -4.82
C GLN A 677 -58.91 6.73 -5.40
#